data_AF-A0A813YBU4-F1
#
_entry.id   AF-A0A813YBU4-F1
#
_cell.length_a   1.000
_cell.length_b   1.000
_cell.length_c   1.000
_cell.angle_alpha   90.00
_cell.angle_beta   90.00
_cell.angle_gamma   90.00
#
_symmetry.space_group_name_H-M   'P 1'
#
loop_
_entity.id
_entity.type
_entity.pdbx_description
1 polymer ?
#
loop_
_entity_poly.entity_id
_entity_poly.type
_entity_poly.pdbx_seq_one_letter_code
_entity_poly.pdbx_strand_id
1 'polypeptide(L)'
;MNTKGCVLTILLCCLILQIVCLLPTSETNKFQDHQVNADPILIEVSWTTYDYDLHTIPTLQVVTNPLLARQFSPIYKQIFASLKELNAEYTRYAAWFPYPKLAVAELDPPSDTTDKLQNDQVNANPFLIEVSWTTHDYDLHTIPTLQVVTNPLLARQFSPIYKQIFANLKQLNAEYTRYAVWFPYPKVAVAELDPPSGLYQCGNVGQDFLINLSCEQSGGVISKVDFASYGTSSGACGQMKQGTCHAENSSEIVQRVCIGQKTCNVPSTNNLFGDPCKDKLKRLLIQIQCDPPQNNTYYNFTYLDTMLEDYLDATDGHSRVISYCTQPNWLFKQDTPHIYPDNASLTDWRYPVGTKLVNDTRQALGDYYGRLFAWYTRGGFTDEYGRKHISNYEYNWDYTEIFNEVESEHQMTVEYYTRAYDAVIQGIRRHTNNYDMKYVGMSLMGHNKFNWYRYFLNHSNHAPDIPLDMISYHFYAGYPELPDLQLQPQFPSVALLNWTTGEGTAKYWTTKLLIETVDIDNDEGVVTQTSDVSGENIFSQAFVGKNGRRWVLIINKRYANVDVFLPGCTGGRMQIVNEASGFGSATEVTLTSNELLRRKEAKQSLSDNKKLQQKTNKSNKKRTKCKTLDEDDENQSTSINDTINNSLNLTEKFKYFK
;
A
#
# COMPACT_ATOMS: atom_id res chain seq x y z
N MET A 1 -17.88 -45.51 -53.15
CA MET A 1 -18.89 -45.93 -52.16
C MET A 1 -19.72 -44.72 -51.73
N ASN A 2 -20.94 -44.97 -51.28
CA ASN A 2 -22.12 -44.09 -51.33
C ASN A 2 -22.09 -42.73 -50.61
N THR A 3 -22.77 -41.78 -51.26
CA THR A 3 -23.71 -40.74 -50.77
C THR A 3 -23.28 -39.61 -49.82
N LYS A 4 -23.55 -38.39 -50.31
CA LYS A 4 -23.62 -37.12 -49.59
C LYS A 4 -24.88 -37.00 -48.71
N GLY A 5 -24.82 -36.08 -47.76
CA GLY A 5 -25.95 -35.35 -47.19
C GLY A 5 -25.76 -35.09 -45.69
N CYS A 6 -26.15 -33.97 -45.09
CA CYS A 6 -26.62 -32.66 -45.53
C CYS A 6 -26.96 -31.91 -44.21
N VAL A 7 -26.87 -30.57 -44.16
CA VAL A 7 -27.54 -29.71 -43.16
C VAL A 7 -27.07 -29.91 -41.69
N LEU A 8 -26.21 -29.04 -41.15
CA LEU A 8 -26.60 -27.73 -40.58
C LEU A 8 -27.62 -27.82 -39.42
N THR A 9 -27.27 -28.54 -38.35
CA THR A 9 -27.64 -28.26 -36.95
C THR A 9 -26.52 -28.83 -36.06
N ILE A 10 -26.41 -28.43 -34.79
CA ILE A 10 -25.44 -28.95 -33.79
C ILE A 10 -23.97 -28.55 -34.04
N LEU A 11 -23.74 -27.24 -34.25
CA LEU A 11 -22.51 -26.58 -33.77
C LEU A 11 -22.85 -25.42 -32.82
N LEU A 12 -23.94 -25.62 -32.07
CA LEU A 12 -24.50 -24.69 -31.07
C LEU A 12 -24.95 -25.44 -29.79
N CYS A 13 -24.22 -26.49 -29.39
CA CYS A 13 -24.45 -27.25 -28.15
C CYS A 13 -23.22 -27.37 -27.23
N CYS A 14 -22.08 -26.74 -27.57
CA CYS A 14 -20.92 -26.64 -26.67
C CYS A 14 -20.84 -25.30 -25.93
N LEU A 15 -21.88 -24.45 -26.02
CA LEU A 15 -21.99 -23.19 -25.27
C LEU A 15 -23.12 -23.19 -24.22
N ILE A 16 -23.81 -24.32 -24.02
CA ILE A 16 -24.86 -24.48 -23.00
C ILE A 16 -24.66 -25.82 -22.27
N LEU A 17 -23.55 -25.93 -21.52
CA LEU A 17 -23.35 -27.01 -20.54
C LEU A 17 -22.30 -26.64 -19.45
N GLN A 18 -22.22 -25.34 -19.11
CA GLN A 18 -21.46 -24.83 -17.96
C GLN A 18 -22.28 -23.89 -17.06
N ILE A 19 -23.60 -23.81 -17.23
CA ILE A 19 -24.50 -23.07 -16.33
C ILE A 19 -25.72 -23.95 -16.01
N VAL A 20 -26.11 -23.93 -14.74
CA VAL A 20 -27.23 -24.64 -14.09
C VAL A 20 -26.96 -26.13 -13.73
N CYS A 21 -27.33 -26.50 -12.50
CA CYS A 21 -27.29 -27.85 -11.91
C CYS A 21 -25.94 -28.43 -11.40
N LEU A 22 -25.11 -27.58 -10.79
CA LEU A 22 -24.69 -27.89 -9.42
C LEU A 22 -25.41 -26.94 -8.47
N LEU A 23 -26.50 -27.43 -7.88
CA LEU A 23 -27.06 -26.82 -6.68
C LEU A 23 -25.93 -26.77 -5.64
N PRO A 24 -25.70 -25.65 -4.92
CA PRO A 24 -24.91 -25.72 -3.72
C PRO A 24 -25.66 -26.63 -2.76
N THR A 25 -25.17 -27.86 -2.59
CA THR A 25 -25.57 -28.67 -1.45
C THR A 25 -25.27 -27.83 -0.22
N SER A 26 -26.32 -27.46 0.51
CA SER A 26 -26.23 -26.80 1.80
C SER A 26 -25.76 -27.77 2.87
N GLU A 27 -24.64 -28.45 2.59
CA GLU A 27 -23.73 -28.88 3.63
C GLU A 27 -23.20 -27.62 4.29
N THR A 28 -23.98 -27.15 5.27
CA THR A 28 -23.41 -26.55 6.44
C THR A 28 -22.28 -27.48 6.87
N ASN A 29 -21.04 -27.06 6.62
CA ASN A 29 -19.91 -27.50 7.42
C ASN A 29 -20.24 -27.07 8.85
N LYS A 30 -20.99 -27.95 9.54
CA LYS A 30 -20.96 -28.10 10.98
C LYS A 30 -19.55 -28.56 11.26
N PHE A 31 -18.62 -27.60 11.26
CA PHE A 31 -17.34 -27.76 11.92
C PHE A 31 -17.68 -28.30 13.30
N GLN A 32 -17.31 -29.55 13.54
CA GLN A 32 -17.46 -30.12 14.86
C GLN A 32 -16.64 -29.22 15.78
N ASP A 33 -17.26 -28.77 16.87
CA ASP A 33 -16.55 -28.26 18.04
C ASP A 33 -15.74 -29.44 18.58
N HIS A 34 -14.62 -29.74 17.92
CA HIS A 34 -13.63 -30.68 18.41
C HIS A 34 -13.06 -30.04 19.66
N GLN A 35 -13.64 -30.43 20.78
CA GLN A 35 -13.09 -30.16 22.09
C GLN A 35 -11.72 -30.81 22.13
N VAL A 36 -10.70 -30.00 21.84
CA VAL A 36 -9.32 -30.28 22.20
C VAL A 36 -9.30 -30.21 23.72
N ASN A 37 -9.65 -31.33 24.34
CA ASN A 37 -9.61 -31.55 25.77
C ASN A 37 -8.15 -31.85 26.18
N ALA A 38 -7.25 -30.97 25.75
CA ALA A 38 -5.84 -30.95 26.12
C ALA A 38 -5.68 -30.14 27.40
N ASP A 39 -4.61 -30.44 28.14
CA ASP A 39 -4.22 -29.62 29.28
C ASP A 39 -3.96 -28.16 28.84
N PRO A 40 -4.25 -27.15 29.69
CA PRO A 40 -4.00 -25.76 29.37
C PRO A 40 -2.56 -25.52 28.91
N ILE A 41 -2.38 -24.71 27.87
CA ILE A 41 -1.04 -24.43 27.34
C ILE A 41 -0.26 -23.64 28.39
N LEU A 42 0.79 -24.26 28.91
CA LEU A 42 1.68 -23.68 29.91
C LEU A 42 2.64 -22.71 29.21
N ILE A 43 2.72 -21.48 29.71
CA ILE A 43 3.76 -20.51 29.35
C ILE A 43 4.71 -20.36 30.55
N GLU A 44 5.97 -20.75 30.41
CA GLU A 44 7.01 -20.55 31.42
C GLU A 44 7.90 -19.36 31.04
N VAL A 45 8.06 -18.41 31.97
CA VAL A 45 8.85 -17.18 31.74
C VAL A 45 10.03 -17.14 32.70
N SER A 46 11.24 -17.09 32.16
CA SER A 46 12.47 -16.92 32.95
C SER A 46 12.80 -15.45 33.11
N TRP A 47 12.13 -14.76 34.05
CA TRP A 47 12.24 -13.31 34.29
C TRP A 47 13.64 -12.77 34.63
N THR A 48 14.64 -13.64 34.82
CA THR A 48 16.05 -13.31 35.11
C THR A 48 17.01 -13.87 34.06
N THR A 49 16.48 -14.53 33.04
CA THR A 49 17.27 -15.13 31.95
C THR A 49 16.88 -14.42 30.67
N TYR A 50 17.75 -13.49 30.27
CA TYR A 50 17.69 -12.83 28.99
C TYR A 50 17.76 -13.87 27.87
N ASP A 51 16.86 -13.75 26.89
CA ASP A 51 16.87 -14.63 25.71
C ASP A 51 17.83 -14.05 24.68
N TYR A 52 17.62 -12.77 24.36
CA TYR A 52 18.39 -11.99 23.40
C TYR A 52 18.01 -10.50 23.50
N ASP A 53 18.97 -9.60 23.32
CA ASP A 53 18.70 -8.33 22.63
C ASP A 53 18.35 -8.68 21.17
N LEU A 54 17.52 -7.91 20.46
CA LEU A 54 16.95 -8.32 19.15
C LEU A 54 18.00 -8.47 18.00
N HIS A 55 18.79 -9.54 18.03
CA HIS A 55 19.85 -9.87 17.08
C HIS A 55 19.74 -11.34 16.62
N THR A 56 19.07 -11.58 15.49
CA THR A 56 18.80 -12.92 14.96
C THR A 56 19.95 -13.46 14.10
N ILE A 57 20.45 -14.68 14.38
CA ILE A 57 21.47 -15.36 13.54
C ILE A 57 20.85 -16.55 12.76
N PRO A 58 20.84 -16.54 11.42
CA PRO A 58 20.29 -17.62 10.60
C PRO A 58 21.27 -18.81 10.42
N THR A 59 20.74 -20.03 10.34
CA THR A 59 21.54 -21.24 10.03
C THR A 59 20.91 -22.04 8.89
N LEU A 60 21.74 -22.76 8.11
CA LEU A 60 21.34 -23.42 6.87
C LEU A 60 21.57 -24.94 6.94
N GLN A 61 20.54 -25.75 6.65
CA GLN A 61 20.67 -27.21 6.58
C GLN A 61 20.66 -27.71 5.14
N VAL A 62 21.60 -28.59 4.80
CA VAL A 62 21.80 -29.17 3.47
C VAL A 62 21.61 -30.68 3.56
N VAL A 63 20.53 -31.19 2.98
CA VAL A 63 20.16 -32.61 3.05
C VAL A 63 20.63 -33.34 1.80
N THR A 64 21.36 -34.44 1.96
CA THR A 64 21.92 -35.22 0.84
C THR A 64 20.84 -35.70 -0.14
N ASN A 65 20.99 -35.35 -1.42
CA ASN A 65 20.00 -35.57 -2.48
C ASN A 65 20.73 -35.76 -3.84
N PRO A 66 20.23 -36.57 -4.80
CA PRO A 66 20.82 -36.72 -6.13
C PRO A 66 21.09 -35.42 -6.90
N LEU A 67 20.29 -34.37 -6.71
CA LEU A 67 20.52 -33.04 -7.31
C LEU A 67 21.69 -32.28 -6.69
N LEU A 68 22.14 -32.68 -5.49
CA LEU A 68 23.39 -32.22 -4.87
C LEU A 68 24.59 -33.09 -5.25
N ALA A 69 24.38 -34.22 -5.93
CA ALA A 69 25.48 -35.11 -6.31
C ALA A 69 26.13 -34.65 -7.62
N ARG A 70 27.40 -34.21 -7.50
CA ARG A 70 28.27 -33.72 -8.59
C ARG A 70 28.32 -34.59 -9.85
N GLN A 71 28.11 -35.89 -9.69
CA GLN A 71 28.33 -36.89 -10.72
C GLN A 71 27.19 -36.97 -11.74
N PHE A 72 25.96 -36.61 -11.36
CA PHE A 72 24.76 -36.76 -12.19
C PHE A 72 23.86 -35.51 -12.23
N SER A 73 24.05 -34.56 -11.31
CA SER A 73 23.32 -33.29 -11.33
C SER A 73 24.03 -32.25 -12.20
N PRO A 74 23.44 -31.79 -13.32
CA PRO A 74 24.03 -30.74 -14.16
C PRO A 74 24.10 -29.39 -13.44
N ILE A 75 23.34 -29.22 -12.35
CA ILE A 75 23.24 -27.98 -11.56
C ILE A 75 24.03 -28.02 -10.25
N TYR A 76 24.64 -29.15 -9.86
CA TYR A 76 25.41 -29.27 -8.60
C TYR A 76 26.40 -28.11 -8.40
N LYS A 77 27.15 -27.73 -9.44
CA LYS A 77 28.16 -26.68 -9.36
C LYS A 77 27.51 -25.34 -9.02
N GLN A 78 26.38 -25.03 -9.65
CA GLN A 78 25.64 -23.82 -9.37
C GLN A 78 25.04 -23.86 -7.97
N ILE A 79 24.49 -25.01 -7.55
CA ILE A 79 23.93 -25.16 -6.20
C ILE A 79 25.00 -24.94 -5.13
N PHE A 80 26.16 -25.60 -5.18
CA PHE A 80 27.21 -25.41 -4.17
C PHE A 80 28.00 -24.10 -4.33
N ALA A 81 28.04 -23.50 -5.53
CA ALA A 81 28.47 -22.12 -5.69
C ALA A 81 27.51 -21.20 -4.93
N SER A 82 26.20 -21.29 -5.19
CA SER A 82 25.18 -20.52 -4.47
C SER A 82 25.15 -20.83 -2.97
N LEU A 83 25.44 -22.07 -2.53
CA LEU A 83 25.51 -22.43 -1.11
C LEU A 83 26.73 -21.85 -0.41
N LYS A 84 27.85 -21.70 -1.13
CA LYS A 84 29.05 -21.00 -0.65
C LYS A 84 28.87 -19.47 -0.70
N GLU A 85 28.20 -18.96 -1.73
CA GLU A 85 27.88 -17.54 -1.96
C GLU A 85 26.79 -17.03 -1.01
N LEU A 86 25.88 -17.92 -0.56
CA LEU A 86 24.93 -17.70 0.53
C LEU A 86 25.61 -17.40 1.87
N ASN A 87 26.88 -17.79 2.03
CA ASN A 87 27.75 -17.46 3.18
C ASN A 87 27.08 -17.65 4.55
N ALA A 88 26.29 -18.72 4.72
CA ALA A 88 25.51 -18.96 5.92
C ALA A 88 26.39 -19.32 7.12
N GLU A 89 26.20 -18.59 8.22
CA GLU A 89 27.09 -18.54 9.39
C GLU A 89 27.34 -19.91 10.04
N TYR A 90 26.30 -20.75 10.08
CA TYR A 90 26.44 -22.19 10.34
C TYR A 90 25.70 -22.99 9.28
N THR A 91 26.43 -23.87 8.58
CA THR A 91 25.86 -24.80 7.60
C THR A 91 25.97 -26.25 8.08
N ARG A 92 24.86 -26.98 8.09
CA ARG A 92 24.77 -28.37 8.60
C ARG A 92 24.50 -29.34 7.46
N TYR A 93 25.39 -30.30 7.20
CA TYR A 93 25.24 -31.29 6.13
C TYR A 93 24.72 -32.62 6.70
N ALA A 94 23.60 -33.13 6.16
CA ALA A 94 22.89 -34.29 6.71
C ALA A 94 22.68 -35.39 5.66
N ALA A 95 23.26 -36.57 5.92
CA ALA A 95 22.99 -37.81 5.17
C ALA A 95 21.55 -38.30 5.47
N TRP A 96 20.82 -38.73 4.44
CA TRP A 96 19.37 -38.95 4.54
C TRP A 96 18.92 -40.29 3.93
N PHE A 97 18.06 -41.00 4.67
CA PHE A 97 17.68 -42.39 4.39
C PHE A 97 16.97 -42.67 3.04
N PRO A 98 16.26 -41.74 2.38
CA PRO A 98 15.65 -42.00 1.06
C PRO A 98 16.67 -42.25 -0.06
N TYR A 99 17.95 -41.94 0.15
CA TYR A 99 19.02 -42.10 -0.83
C TYR A 99 20.18 -42.94 -0.29
N PRO A 100 19.99 -44.24 0.02
CA PRO A 100 20.98 -45.05 0.74
C PRO A 100 22.33 -45.14 0.02
N LYS A 101 22.35 -45.20 -1.32
CA LYS A 101 23.59 -45.16 -2.14
C LYS A 101 24.36 -43.83 -2.13
N LEU A 102 23.80 -42.79 -1.49
CA LEU A 102 24.46 -41.50 -1.24
C LEU A 102 24.71 -41.22 0.25
N ALA A 103 24.12 -42.04 1.15
CA ALA A 103 24.11 -41.82 2.59
C ALA A 103 24.87 -42.91 3.39
N VAL A 104 25.14 -44.07 2.78
CA VAL A 104 25.86 -45.20 3.40
C VAL A 104 27.10 -45.53 2.57
N ALA A 105 28.27 -45.52 3.21
CA ALA A 105 29.56 -45.59 2.53
C ALA A 105 29.96 -47.01 2.06
N GLU A 106 29.51 -48.05 2.78
CA GLU A 106 29.76 -49.45 2.45
C GLU A 106 28.42 -50.19 2.48
N LEU A 107 27.92 -50.56 1.30
CA LEU A 107 26.62 -51.23 1.10
C LEU A 107 26.76 -52.71 0.73
N ASP A 108 27.92 -53.06 0.17
CA ASP A 108 28.34 -54.41 -0.18
C ASP A 108 29.69 -54.67 0.52
N PRO A 109 29.97 -55.88 1.06
CA PRO A 109 31.22 -56.18 1.75
C PRO A 109 32.43 -56.28 0.79
N PRO A 110 33.68 -56.08 1.27
CA PRO A 110 34.81 -55.64 0.43
C PRO A 110 35.64 -56.76 -0.28
N SER A 111 36.32 -56.40 -1.38
CA SER A 111 37.40 -57.17 -2.06
C SER A 111 38.32 -56.26 -2.95
N ASP A 112 39.40 -56.81 -3.53
CA ASP A 112 40.76 -56.21 -3.62
C ASP A 112 41.20 -55.25 -4.80
N THR A 113 42.19 -54.37 -4.50
CA THR A 113 43.29 -53.77 -5.35
C THR A 113 43.15 -52.56 -6.35
N THR A 114 43.81 -51.41 -6.02
CA THR A 114 44.65 -50.48 -6.88
C THR A 114 44.07 -49.64 -8.07
N ASP A 115 44.57 -48.44 -8.51
CA ASP A 115 45.55 -47.41 -7.99
C ASP A 115 45.32 -45.95 -8.58
N LYS A 116 46.34 -45.06 -8.52
CA LYS A 116 46.46 -43.57 -8.67
C LYS A 116 46.36 -42.87 -10.06
N LEU A 117 46.12 -41.53 -10.01
CA LEU A 117 46.79 -40.39 -10.73
C LEU A 117 46.22 -39.05 -10.14
N GLN A 118 46.94 -38.16 -9.42
CA GLN A 118 47.93 -37.11 -9.77
C GLN A 118 47.45 -35.87 -10.59
N ASN A 119 48.11 -34.71 -10.37
CA ASN A 119 47.49 -33.46 -9.92
C ASN A 119 48.35 -32.19 -10.20
N ASP A 120 47.76 -31.04 -10.57
CA ASP A 120 48.34 -29.67 -10.63
C ASP A 120 47.20 -28.65 -10.42
N GLN A 121 47.08 -27.79 -9.39
CA GLN A 121 47.94 -26.74 -8.79
C GLN A 121 47.82 -25.34 -9.46
N VAL A 122 46.96 -24.47 -8.89
CA VAL A 122 46.97 -23.01 -9.04
C VAL A 122 46.89 -22.39 -7.65
N ASN A 123 47.82 -21.48 -7.33
CA ASN A 123 47.89 -20.82 -6.02
C ASN A 123 46.76 -19.82 -5.81
N ALA A 124 46.04 -19.95 -4.70
CA ALA A 124 45.10 -18.95 -4.19
C ALA A 124 45.38 -18.73 -2.69
N ASN A 125 45.95 -17.59 -2.33
CA ASN A 125 45.94 -17.13 -0.94
C ASN A 125 44.59 -16.45 -0.69
N PRO A 126 43.75 -16.95 0.24
CA PRO A 126 42.48 -16.33 0.55
C PRO A 126 42.69 -15.03 1.33
N PHE A 127 41.89 -14.01 1.01
CA PHE A 127 41.78 -12.80 1.81
C PHE A 127 41.05 -13.15 3.12
N LEU A 128 41.59 -12.74 4.26
CA LEU A 128 40.95 -12.93 5.56
C LEU A 128 39.92 -11.81 5.77
N ILE A 129 38.70 -12.16 6.13
CA ILE A 129 37.70 -11.21 6.64
C ILE A 129 37.57 -11.52 8.14
N GLU A 130 38.03 -10.61 8.98
CA GLU A 130 37.81 -10.68 10.42
C GLU A 130 36.48 -10.00 10.75
N VAL A 131 35.56 -10.75 11.36
CA VAL A 131 34.32 -10.23 11.94
C VAL A 131 34.50 -10.19 13.45
N SER A 132 34.48 -8.99 14.03
CA SER A 132 34.62 -8.78 15.47
C SER A 132 33.25 -8.79 16.15
N TRP A 133 32.87 -9.94 16.69
CA TRP A 133 31.61 -10.16 17.42
C TRP A 133 31.50 -9.40 18.75
N THR A 134 32.56 -8.67 19.13
CA THR A 134 32.65 -7.89 20.38
C THR A 134 32.58 -6.38 20.14
N THR A 135 32.43 -5.92 18.90
CA THR A 135 32.35 -4.51 18.53
C THR A 135 31.15 -4.28 17.60
N HIS A 136 30.21 -3.44 18.02
CA HIS A 136 29.15 -2.95 17.14
C HIS A 136 29.67 -1.77 16.32
N ASP A 137 29.55 -1.85 14.98
CA ASP A 137 29.86 -0.72 14.09
C ASP A 137 28.68 0.28 14.00
N TYR A 138 27.43 -0.24 13.99
CA TYR A 138 26.19 0.54 13.92
C TYR A 138 25.03 -0.21 14.59
N ASP A 139 24.15 0.50 15.30
CA ASP A 139 22.93 -0.07 15.88
C ASP A 139 21.81 -0.16 14.83
N LEU A 140 21.31 -1.37 14.55
CA LEU A 140 20.26 -1.59 13.54
C LEU A 140 18.86 -1.37 14.12
N HIS A 141 18.45 -0.10 14.25
CA HIS A 141 17.08 0.23 14.66
C HIS A 141 16.05 -0.12 13.57
N THR A 142 15.30 -1.21 13.78
CA THR A 142 14.14 -1.55 12.94
C THR A 142 12.90 -0.84 13.48
N ILE A 143 12.41 0.15 12.74
CA ILE A 143 11.30 1.01 13.16
C ILE A 143 10.01 0.62 12.40
N PRO A 144 8.97 0.10 13.06
CA PRO A 144 7.71 -0.20 12.40
C PRO A 144 6.93 1.10 12.12
N THR A 145 6.79 1.47 10.85
CA THR A 145 6.07 2.68 10.43
C THR A 145 4.63 2.38 10.03
N LEU A 146 3.66 3.22 10.43
CA LEU A 146 2.30 3.15 9.87
C LEU A 146 2.24 3.90 8.52
N GLN A 147 1.81 3.20 7.48
CA GLN A 147 1.61 3.78 6.16
C GLN A 147 0.18 4.30 5.94
N VAL A 148 0.08 5.55 5.52
CA VAL A 148 -1.14 6.24 5.08
C VAL A 148 -1.03 6.47 3.58
N VAL A 149 -1.93 5.91 2.78
CA VAL A 149 -1.88 5.99 1.30
C VAL A 149 -2.96 6.91 0.77
N THR A 150 -2.63 7.80 -0.17
CA THR A 150 -3.60 8.70 -0.81
C THR A 150 -4.75 7.93 -1.44
N ASN A 151 -5.97 8.28 -1.02
CA ASN A 151 -7.21 7.66 -1.47
C ASN A 151 -8.34 8.70 -1.39
N PRO A 152 -9.31 8.72 -2.31
CA PRO A 152 -10.49 9.58 -2.22
C PRO A 152 -11.25 9.47 -0.88
N LEU A 153 -11.19 8.33 -0.20
CA LEU A 153 -11.77 8.16 1.15
C LEU A 153 -11.05 8.93 2.26
N LEU A 154 -9.83 9.44 2.01
CA LEU A 154 -9.14 10.39 2.89
C LEU A 154 -9.45 11.85 2.52
N ALA A 155 -9.86 12.15 1.30
CA ALA A 155 -10.01 13.52 0.82
C ALA A 155 -11.28 14.19 1.37
N ARG A 156 -11.12 15.39 1.95
CA ARG A 156 -12.23 16.24 2.48
C ARG A 156 -13.37 16.46 1.48
N GLN A 157 -13.04 16.47 0.19
CA GLN A 157 -13.93 16.75 -0.94
C GLN A 157 -14.82 15.56 -1.34
N PHE A 158 -14.41 14.33 -1.03
CA PHE A 158 -15.07 13.12 -1.53
C PHE A 158 -15.59 12.20 -0.42
N SER A 159 -15.01 12.29 0.79
CA SER A 159 -15.28 11.35 1.88
C SER A 159 -16.12 11.97 3.00
N PRO A 160 -17.27 11.37 3.38
CA PRO A 160 -18.02 11.82 4.55
C PRO A 160 -17.35 11.42 5.88
N ILE A 161 -16.36 10.52 5.86
CA ILE A 161 -15.71 9.96 7.06
C ILE A 161 -14.27 10.46 7.30
N TYR A 162 -13.72 11.34 6.45
CA TYR A 162 -12.32 11.79 6.55
C TYR A 162 -11.94 12.27 7.96
N LYS A 163 -12.83 13.06 8.61
CA LYS A 163 -12.60 13.59 9.96
C LYS A 163 -12.39 12.47 10.99
N GLN A 164 -13.13 11.38 10.89
CA GLN A 164 -13.00 10.26 11.80
C GLN A 164 -11.71 9.48 11.53
N ILE A 165 -11.29 9.37 10.27
CA ILE A 165 -10.04 8.72 9.88
C ILE A 165 -8.84 9.46 10.47
N PHE A 166 -8.76 10.77 10.28
CA PHE A 166 -7.65 11.57 10.83
C PHE A 166 -7.71 11.75 12.35
N ALA A 167 -8.91 11.80 12.95
CA ALA A 167 -9.06 11.73 14.41
C ALA A 167 -8.54 10.41 14.98
N ASN A 168 -8.75 9.29 14.28
CA ASN A 168 -8.22 7.99 14.69
C ASN A 168 -6.70 7.90 14.46
N LEU A 169 -6.17 8.45 13.37
CA LEU A 169 -4.71 8.54 13.16
C LEU A 169 -4.04 9.32 14.32
N LYS A 170 -4.63 10.46 14.71
CA LYS A 170 -4.16 11.24 15.86
C LYS A 170 -4.30 10.51 17.19
N GLN A 171 -5.42 9.78 17.39
CA GLN A 171 -5.63 8.96 18.60
C GLN A 171 -4.67 7.77 18.68
N LEU A 172 -4.18 7.25 17.55
CA LEU A 172 -3.22 6.15 17.50
C LEU A 172 -1.84 6.56 18.01
N ASN A 173 -1.46 7.83 17.85
CA ASN A 173 -0.24 8.43 18.42
C ASN A 173 1.02 7.61 18.04
N ALA A 174 1.10 7.19 16.77
CA ALA A 174 2.22 6.41 16.25
C ALA A 174 3.41 7.33 15.96
N GLU A 175 4.56 7.07 16.59
CA GLU A 175 5.73 7.96 16.48
C GLU A 175 6.29 8.05 15.05
N TYR A 176 6.22 6.95 14.28
CA TYR A 176 6.71 6.93 12.91
C TYR A 176 5.59 6.61 11.93
N THR A 177 5.29 7.56 11.04
CA THR A 177 4.26 7.41 10.01
C THR A 177 4.81 7.73 8.62
N ARG A 178 4.34 7.01 7.59
CA ARG A 178 4.71 7.20 6.17
C ARG A 178 3.47 7.67 5.41
N TYR A 179 3.54 8.83 4.75
CA TYR A 179 2.51 9.29 3.82
C TYR A 179 2.91 8.97 2.39
N ALA A 180 2.15 8.10 1.70
CA ALA A 180 2.47 7.59 0.38
C ALA A 180 1.46 8.05 -0.68
N VAL A 181 1.96 8.84 -1.64
CA VAL A 181 1.18 9.45 -2.72
C VAL A 181 1.23 8.55 -3.97
N TRP A 182 0.26 7.63 -4.03
CA TRP A 182 0.29 6.44 -4.89
C TRP A 182 -0.65 6.52 -6.11
N PHE A 183 -0.28 5.79 -7.16
CA PHE A 183 -0.69 6.09 -8.54
C PHE A 183 -2.09 5.68 -9.02
N PRO A 184 -2.92 4.83 -8.36
CA PRO A 184 -4.21 4.51 -8.95
C PRO A 184 -5.13 5.72 -9.03
N TYR A 185 -4.86 6.83 -8.34
CA TYR A 185 -5.67 8.05 -8.40
C TYR A 185 -4.88 9.25 -8.97
N PRO A 186 -4.63 9.31 -10.29
CA PRO A 186 -3.68 10.27 -10.89
C PRO A 186 -3.93 11.73 -10.50
N LYS A 187 -5.20 12.17 -10.49
CA LYS A 187 -5.56 13.56 -10.17
C LYS A 187 -5.42 13.94 -8.70
N VAL A 188 -5.22 12.98 -7.78
CA VAL A 188 -4.93 13.27 -6.37
C VAL A 188 -3.50 12.91 -5.98
N ALA A 189 -2.74 12.31 -6.90
CA ALA A 189 -1.38 11.82 -6.66
C ALA A 189 -0.29 12.61 -7.41
N VAL A 190 -0.64 13.30 -8.51
CA VAL A 190 0.35 13.90 -9.42
C VAL A 190 0.05 15.39 -9.57
N ALA A 191 1.02 16.22 -9.18
CA ALA A 191 0.88 17.67 -9.23
C ALA A 191 0.81 18.22 -10.67
N GLU A 192 1.51 17.61 -11.63
CA GLU A 192 1.51 18.05 -13.03
C GLU A 192 1.28 16.86 -13.97
N LEU A 193 0.03 16.64 -14.39
CA LEU A 193 -0.36 15.51 -15.25
C LEU A 193 -0.11 15.75 -16.75
N ASP A 194 -0.17 17.00 -17.18
CA ASP A 194 0.09 17.44 -18.56
C ASP A 194 1.50 18.05 -18.64
N PRO A 195 2.26 17.81 -19.73
CA PRO A 195 3.64 18.31 -19.84
C PRO A 195 3.71 19.85 -19.90
N PRO A 196 4.76 20.46 -19.32
CA PRO A 196 5.15 21.84 -19.58
C PRO A 196 5.15 22.15 -21.09
N SER A 197 4.43 23.19 -21.49
CA SER A 197 4.12 23.45 -22.92
C SER A 197 4.59 24.81 -23.44
N GLY A 198 5.15 25.65 -22.57
CA GLY A 198 5.65 26.97 -22.94
C GLY A 198 4.54 27.85 -23.49
N LEU A 199 4.69 28.33 -24.72
CA LEU A 199 3.81 29.36 -25.32
C LEU A 199 2.35 28.92 -25.56
N TYR A 200 2.07 27.61 -25.58
CA TYR A 200 0.72 27.09 -25.79
C TYR A 200 -0.02 26.94 -24.47
N GLN A 201 -1.30 27.31 -24.43
CA GLN A 201 -2.20 26.89 -23.36
C GLN A 201 -3.21 25.88 -23.91
N CYS A 202 -3.44 24.81 -23.16
CA CYS A 202 -4.29 23.72 -23.60
C CYS A 202 -5.37 23.34 -22.58
N GLY A 203 -6.43 22.70 -23.09
CA GLY A 203 -7.42 21.99 -22.29
C GLY A 203 -7.76 20.63 -22.92
N ASN A 204 -7.93 19.61 -22.09
CA ASN A 204 -8.24 18.24 -22.52
C ASN A 204 -9.21 17.61 -21.49
N VAL A 205 -10.50 17.56 -21.82
CA VAL A 205 -11.53 17.00 -20.91
C VAL A 205 -12.47 16.05 -21.63
N GLY A 206 -13.00 15.08 -20.90
CA GLY A 206 -14.05 14.17 -21.36
C GLY A 206 -15.37 14.86 -21.68
N GLN A 207 -16.30 14.11 -22.25
CA GLN A 207 -17.67 14.55 -22.44
C GLN A 207 -18.29 14.99 -21.09
N ASP A 208 -19.09 16.06 -21.12
CA ASP A 208 -19.83 16.66 -20.00
C ASP A 208 -18.95 17.31 -18.91
N PHE A 209 -17.65 17.47 -19.16
CA PHE A 209 -16.74 18.30 -18.37
C PHE A 209 -16.52 19.70 -18.99
N LEU A 210 -15.91 20.61 -18.23
CA LEU A 210 -15.65 22.00 -18.62
C LEU A 210 -14.15 22.24 -18.84
N ILE A 211 -13.78 22.82 -19.98
CA ILE A 211 -12.44 23.43 -20.16
C ILE A 211 -12.46 24.85 -19.62
N ASN A 212 -11.43 25.22 -18.86
CA ASN A 212 -11.09 26.59 -18.50
C ASN A 212 -9.74 26.97 -19.13
N LEU A 213 -9.70 28.07 -19.86
CA LEU A 213 -8.48 28.67 -20.44
C LEU A 213 -8.35 30.10 -19.91
N SER A 214 -7.12 30.58 -19.70
CA SER A 214 -6.86 31.93 -19.18
C SER A 214 -5.51 32.47 -19.64
N CYS A 215 -5.55 33.59 -20.37
CA CYS A 215 -4.43 34.43 -20.76
C CYS A 215 -4.14 35.58 -19.77
N GLU A 216 -4.73 35.54 -18.57
CA GLU A 216 -4.61 36.62 -17.59
C GLU A 216 -3.19 36.79 -17.04
N GLN A 217 -2.33 35.76 -17.14
CA GLN A 217 -0.97 35.78 -16.57
C GLN A 217 -0.04 36.75 -17.31
N SER A 218 -0.21 36.91 -18.64
CA SER A 218 0.45 37.97 -19.41
C SER A 218 -0.30 39.31 -19.40
N GLY A 219 -1.44 39.39 -18.68
CA GLY A 219 -2.41 40.48 -18.78
C GLY A 219 -3.17 40.52 -20.11
N GLY A 220 -2.96 39.53 -20.97
CA GLY A 220 -3.39 39.49 -22.37
C GLY A 220 -4.78 38.90 -22.59
N VAL A 221 -5.04 38.58 -23.86
CA VAL A 221 -6.25 37.90 -24.33
C VAL A 221 -5.89 36.69 -25.19
N ILE A 222 -6.83 35.77 -25.33
CA ILE A 222 -6.74 34.65 -26.28
C ILE A 222 -6.74 35.23 -27.68
N SER A 223 -5.60 35.19 -28.36
CA SER A 223 -5.41 35.79 -29.68
C SER A 223 -5.65 34.80 -30.82
N LYS A 224 -5.45 33.51 -30.56
CA LYS A 224 -5.54 32.45 -31.57
C LYS A 224 -5.98 31.12 -30.97
N VAL A 225 -6.79 30.38 -31.71
CA VAL A 225 -7.03 28.94 -31.51
C VAL A 225 -6.24 28.19 -32.57
N ASP A 226 -5.23 27.42 -32.15
CA ASP A 226 -4.41 26.59 -33.04
C ASP A 226 -5.10 25.27 -33.39
N PHE A 227 -5.82 24.71 -32.41
CA PHE A 227 -6.50 23.43 -32.53
C PHE A 227 -7.73 23.42 -31.63
N ALA A 228 -8.84 22.90 -32.13
CA ALA A 228 -9.96 22.48 -31.29
C ALA A 228 -10.67 21.29 -31.93
N SER A 229 -10.93 20.26 -31.13
CA SER A 229 -11.60 19.04 -31.56
C SER A 229 -12.47 18.45 -30.46
N TYR A 230 -13.77 18.39 -30.70
CA TYR A 230 -14.71 17.54 -29.96
C TYR A 230 -14.92 16.23 -30.71
N GLY A 231 -14.56 15.10 -30.11
CA GLY A 231 -14.61 13.80 -30.77
C GLY A 231 -13.69 12.76 -30.11
N THR A 232 -12.99 11.96 -30.91
CA THR A 232 -12.00 10.97 -30.41
C THR A 232 -10.56 11.43 -30.65
N SER A 233 -10.30 12.73 -30.48
CA SER A 233 -8.95 13.31 -30.56
C SER A 233 -8.06 12.88 -29.40
N SER A 234 -6.74 12.91 -29.64
CA SER A 234 -5.71 12.51 -28.69
C SER A 234 -4.48 13.41 -28.83
N GLY A 235 -3.46 13.21 -27.99
CA GLY A 235 -2.24 14.02 -28.00
C GLY A 235 -2.06 14.83 -26.73
N ALA A 236 -0.83 15.29 -26.50
CA ALA A 236 -0.49 16.26 -25.45
C ALA A 236 -0.51 17.69 -26.01
N CYS A 237 -0.40 18.70 -25.14
CA CYS A 237 -0.30 20.09 -25.57
C CYS A 237 0.90 20.30 -26.53
N GLY A 238 0.71 21.08 -27.60
CA GLY A 238 1.69 21.24 -28.68
C GLY A 238 1.77 20.07 -29.67
N GLN A 239 1.12 18.93 -29.38
CA GLN A 239 1.13 17.70 -30.21
C GLN A 239 -0.26 17.07 -30.35
N MET A 240 -1.32 17.88 -30.26
CA MET A 240 -2.71 17.42 -30.40
C MET A 240 -3.00 16.92 -31.81
N LYS A 241 -3.78 15.84 -31.92
CA LYS A 241 -4.16 15.17 -33.16
C LYS A 241 -5.66 14.96 -33.22
N GLN A 242 -6.25 15.32 -34.36
CA GLN A 242 -7.66 15.04 -34.64
C GLN A 242 -7.90 13.53 -34.69
N GLY A 243 -9.04 13.09 -34.14
CA GLY A 243 -9.47 11.69 -34.16
C GLY A 243 -10.17 11.30 -35.46
N THR A 244 -10.47 10.01 -35.61
CA THR A 244 -11.35 9.51 -36.69
C THR A 244 -12.81 9.93 -36.52
N CYS A 245 -13.20 10.36 -35.32
CA CYS A 245 -14.41 11.13 -35.05
C CYS A 245 -14.04 12.54 -34.60
N HIS A 246 -14.71 13.53 -35.19
CA HIS A 246 -14.54 14.96 -34.92
C HIS A 246 -15.82 15.71 -35.32
N ALA A 247 -16.21 16.73 -34.56
CA ALA A 247 -17.24 17.68 -34.97
C ALA A 247 -16.60 18.85 -35.75
N GLU A 248 -16.85 18.94 -37.06
CA GLU A 248 -16.21 19.91 -37.98
C GLU A 248 -16.35 21.39 -37.52
N ASN A 249 -17.38 21.72 -36.75
CA ASN A 249 -17.60 23.06 -36.18
C ASN A 249 -16.78 23.36 -34.91
N SER A 250 -15.95 22.41 -34.43
CA SER A 250 -15.22 22.54 -33.16
C SER A 250 -14.37 23.81 -33.10
N SER A 251 -13.60 24.07 -34.16
CA SER A 251 -12.72 25.25 -34.22
C SER A 251 -13.50 26.55 -34.35
N GLU A 252 -14.56 26.60 -35.17
CA GLU A 252 -15.41 27.79 -35.30
C GLU A 252 -16.07 28.17 -33.97
N ILE A 253 -16.63 27.19 -33.25
CA ILE A 253 -17.27 27.41 -31.94
C ILE A 253 -16.26 27.93 -30.93
N VAL A 254 -15.10 27.30 -30.81
CA VAL A 254 -14.08 27.70 -29.82
C VAL A 254 -13.49 29.07 -30.17
N GLN A 255 -13.25 29.37 -31.44
CA GLN A 255 -12.81 30.70 -31.88
C GLN A 255 -13.84 31.78 -31.50
N ARG A 256 -15.13 31.55 -31.81
CA ARG A 256 -16.22 32.48 -31.50
C ARG A 256 -16.42 32.75 -30.01
N VAL A 257 -16.15 31.76 -29.15
CA VAL A 257 -16.34 31.88 -27.70
C VAL A 257 -15.08 32.43 -27.01
N CYS A 258 -13.88 32.07 -27.47
CA CYS A 258 -12.64 32.38 -26.76
C CYS A 258 -11.87 33.60 -27.28
N ILE A 259 -11.86 33.89 -28.59
CA ILE A 259 -10.98 34.95 -29.13
C ILE A 259 -11.34 36.32 -28.55
N GLY A 260 -10.31 37.07 -28.14
CA GLY A 260 -10.45 38.38 -27.51
C GLY A 260 -10.86 38.35 -26.03
N GLN A 261 -11.15 37.16 -25.47
CA GLN A 261 -11.41 37.01 -24.04
C GLN A 261 -10.11 36.84 -23.26
N LYS A 262 -10.09 37.29 -22.01
CA LYS A 262 -9.00 36.98 -21.06
C LYS A 262 -9.10 35.54 -20.57
N THR A 263 -10.32 35.10 -20.27
CA THR A 263 -10.66 33.75 -19.83
C THR A 263 -11.74 33.16 -20.72
N CYS A 264 -11.68 31.85 -20.99
CA CYS A 264 -12.68 31.15 -21.78
C CYS A 264 -13.10 29.86 -21.09
N ASN A 265 -14.42 29.64 -21.00
CA ASN A 265 -15.01 28.43 -20.45
C ASN A 265 -15.78 27.70 -21.56
N VAL A 266 -15.41 26.46 -21.88
CA VAL A 266 -15.99 25.69 -22.99
C VAL A 266 -16.53 24.33 -22.50
N PRO A 267 -17.87 24.14 -22.45
CA PRO A 267 -18.47 22.86 -22.08
C PRO A 267 -18.30 21.79 -23.15
N SER A 268 -17.73 20.64 -22.79
CA SER A 268 -17.48 19.48 -23.66
C SER A 268 -18.76 18.67 -23.92
N THR A 269 -19.78 19.27 -24.56
CA THR A 269 -21.14 18.71 -24.62
C THR A 269 -21.68 18.53 -26.03
N ASN A 270 -22.51 17.49 -26.22
CA ASN A 270 -23.25 17.27 -27.46
C ASN A 270 -24.21 18.43 -27.80
N ASN A 271 -24.69 19.18 -26.80
CA ASN A 271 -25.55 20.34 -27.02
C ASN A 271 -24.81 21.51 -27.70
N LEU A 272 -23.50 21.64 -27.46
CA LEU A 272 -22.69 22.70 -28.04
C LEU A 272 -22.12 22.31 -29.41
N PHE A 273 -21.57 21.10 -29.54
CA PHE A 273 -20.85 20.65 -30.74
C PHE A 273 -21.64 19.71 -31.66
N GLY A 274 -22.80 19.21 -31.23
CA GLY A 274 -23.46 18.04 -31.84
C GLY A 274 -22.84 16.71 -31.36
N ASP A 275 -23.38 15.58 -31.82
CA ASP A 275 -22.81 14.25 -31.53
C ASP A 275 -22.10 13.67 -32.78
N PRO A 276 -20.80 13.94 -32.98
CA PRO A 276 -20.05 13.47 -34.15
C PRO A 276 -19.80 11.96 -34.15
N CYS A 277 -19.95 11.28 -33.01
CA CYS A 277 -19.89 9.83 -32.93
C CYS A 277 -20.75 9.30 -31.79
N LYS A 278 -21.95 8.86 -32.18
CA LYS A 278 -22.86 8.08 -31.34
C LYS A 278 -22.14 6.88 -30.72
N ASP A 279 -22.52 6.56 -29.49
CA ASP A 279 -22.05 5.40 -28.72
C ASP A 279 -20.53 5.36 -28.45
N LYS A 280 -19.80 6.44 -28.75
CA LYS A 280 -18.39 6.63 -28.37
C LYS A 280 -18.27 7.73 -27.32
N LEU A 281 -17.43 7.49 -26.31
CA LEU A 281 -16.99 8.54 -25.39
C LEU A 281 -16.20 9.58 -26.17
N LYS A 282 -16.62 10.84 -26.05
CA LYS A 282 -15.99 11.99 -26.70
C LYS A 282 -15.11 12.74 -25.70
N ARG A 283 -14.12 13.46 -26.22
CA ARG A 283 -13.30 14.45 -25.50
C ARG A 283 -13.26 15.74 -26.28
N LEU A 284 -13.17 16.86 -25.57
CA LEU A 284 -12.82 18.15 -26.14
C LEU A 284 -11.33 18.40 -25.85
N LEU A 285 -10.55 18.57 -26.92
CA LEU A 285 -9.16 19.02 -26.86
C LEU A 285 -9.06 20.41 -27.51
N ILE A 286 -8.44 21.37 -26.84
CA ILE A 286 -8.21 22.74 -27.32
C ILE A 286 -6.75 23.14 -27.09
N GLN A 287 -6.16 23.84 -28.06
CA GLN A 287 -4.88 24.55 -27.94
C GLN A 287 -5.05 25.99 -28.43
N ILE A 288 -4.57 26.94 -27.62
CA ILE A 288 -4.61 28.38 -27.90
C ILE A 288 -3.25 29.06 -27.73
N GLN A 289 -3.15 30.29 -28.23
CA GLN A 289 -2.08 31.24 -27.92
C GLN A 289 -2.68 32.52 -27.33
N CYS A 290 -1.89 33.17 -26.48
CA CYS A 290 -2.20 34.45 -25.85
C CYS A 290 -1.47 35.60 -26.55
N ASP A 291 -2.02 36.80 -26.49
CA ASP A 291 -1.33 38.05 -26.81
C ASP A 291 -1.48 39.04 -25.63
N PRO A 292 -0.39 39.39 -24.90
CA PRO A 292 0.97 38.91 -25.10
C PRO A 292 1.11 37.40 -24.83
N PRO A 293 2.11 36.72 -25.45
CA PRO A 293 2.37 35.31 -25.17
C PRO A 293 2.69 35.06 -23.69
N GLN A 294 2.30 33.91 -23.17
CA GLN A 294 2.57 33.49 -21.78
C GLN A 294 3.17 32.08 -21.76
N ASN A 295 3.98 31.78 -20.75
CA ASN A 295 4.54 30.44 -20.55
C ASN A 295 3.63 29.60 -19.62
N ASN A 296 3.29 28.40 -20.06
CA ASN A 296 2.31 27.53 -19.43
C ASN A 296 2.92 26.20 -18.96
N THR A 297 2.74 25.97 -17.66
CA THR A 297 2.98 24.75 -16.87
C THR A 297 1.68 24.41 -16.14
N TYR A 298 1.45 23.12 -15.87
CA TYR A 298 0.13 22.57 -15.51
C TYR A 298 0.05 22.02 -14.08
N TYR A 299 0.81 22.62 -13.18
CA TYR A 299 0.75 22.32 -11.76
C TYR A 299 -0.65 22.58 -11.16
N ASN A 300 -1.19 21.57 -10.49
CA ASN A 300 -2.46 21.59 -9.77
C ASN A 300 -2.33 20.79 -8.46
N PHE A 301 -2.27 21.50 -7.34
CA PHE A 301 -2.11 20.91 -6.01
C PHE A 301 -3.44 20.76 -5.24
N THR A 302 -4.59 21.13 -5.84
CA THR A 302 -5.90 21.26 -5.16
C THR A 302 -6.32 20.04 -4.31
N TYR A 303 -5.97 18.82 -4.75
CA TYR A 303 -6.28 17.60 -4.01
C TYR A 303 -5.11 17.13 -3.12
N LEU A 304 -3.86 17.29 -3.59
CA LEU A 304 -2.65 16.88 -2.88
C LEU A 304 -2.51 17.65 -1.56
N ASP A 305 -2.65 18.97 -1.62
CA ASP A 305 -2.50 19.89 -0.48
C ASP A 305 -3.43 19.50 0.67
N THR A 306 -4.73 19.40 0.41
CA THR A 306 -5.73 19.16 1.47
C THR A 306 -5.57 17.83 2.20
N MET A 307 -5.10 16.78 1.53
CA MET A 307 -4.85 15.48 2.16
C MET A 307 -3.53 15.46 2.94
N LEU A 308 -2.51 16.19 2.46
CA LEU A 308 -1.26 16.35 3.19
C LEU A 308 -1.49 17.18 4.46
N GLU A 309 -2.24 18.28 4.38
CA GLU A 309 -2.64 19.10 5.54
C GLU A 309 -3.30 18.24 6.62
N ASP A 310 -4.35 17.48 6.28
CA ASP A 310 -5.04 16.58 7.22
C ASP A 310 -4.08 15.55 7.85
N TYR A 311 -3.16 14.98 7.06
CA TYR A 311 -2.16 14.04 7.56
C TYR A 311 -1.17 14.71 8.52
N LEU A 312 -0.65 15.90 8.19
CA LEU A 312 0.28 16.65 9.03
C LEU A 312 -0.39 17.11 10.33
N ASP A 313 -1.63 17.60 10.30
CA ASP A 313 -2.42 17.98 11.49
C ASP A 313 -2.70 16.78 12.43
N ALA A 314 -2.87 15.59 11.85
CA ALA A 314 -3.10 14.34 12.58
C ALA A 314 -1.81 13.72 13.15
N THR A 315 -0.66 14.07 12.60
CA THR A 315 0.67 13.53 12.98
C THR A 315 1.62 14.61 13.51
N ASP A 316 1.07 15.76 13.91
CA ASP A 316 1.82 16.85 14.53
C ASP A 316 2.53 16.38 15.81
N GLY A 317 3.78 16.83 15.98
CA GLY A 317 4.68 16.38 17.04
C GLY A 317 5.42 15.06 16.79
N HIS A 318 5.14 14.33 15.70
CA HIS A 318 5.75 13.01 15.42
C HIS A 318 6.72 13.00 14.22
N SER A 319 7.51 11.94 14.14
CA SER A 319 8.41 11.64 13.02
C SER A 319 7.62 11.17 11.78
N ARG A 320 7.88 11.82 10.62
CA ARG A 320 7.06 11.66 9.40
C ARG A 320 7.96 11.41 8.18
N VAL A 321 7.64 10.38 7.41
CA VAL A 321 8.26 10.06 6.12
C VAL A 321 7.29 10.44 5.00
N ILE A 322 7.61 11.48 4.24
CA ILE A 322 6.80 11.92 3.10
C ILE A 322 7.27 11.19 1.84
N SER A 323 6.37 10.51 1.12
CA SER A 323 6.70 9.70 -0.07
C SER A 323 5.82 10.13 -1.23
N TYR A 324 6.36 10.98 -2.11
CA TYR A 324 5.73 11.32 -3.38
C TYR A 324 6.07 10.26 -4.43
N CYS A 325 5.39 9.12 -4.34
CA CYS A 325 5.74 7.93 -5.10
C CYS A 325 5.61 8.12 -6.61
N THR A 326 4.46 8.69 -7.01
CA THR A 326 3.97 8.66 -8.39
C THR A 326 4.71 9.67 -9.28
N GLN A 327 5.41 9.19 -10.31
CA GLN A 327 6.08 10.04 -11.29
C GLN A 327 5.11 10.46 -12.41
N PRO A 328 5.12 11.72 -12.88
CA PRO A 328 4.36 12.11 -14.06
C PRO A 328 4.71 11.31 -15.32
N ASN A 329 3.72 10.69 -15.96
CA ASN A 329 3.91 9.92 -17.20
C ASN A 329 4.61 10.69 -18.32
N TRP A 330 4.45 12.02 -18.42
CA TRP A 330 5.11 12.82 -19.46
C TRP A 330 6.64 12.87 -19.32
N LEU A 331 7.19 12.48 -18.16
CA LEU A 331 8.63 12.26 -18.01
C LEU A 331 9.10 11.04 -18.82
N PHE A 332 8.22 10.11 -19.18
CA PHE A 332 8.51 8.86 -19.87
C PHE A 332 8.18 8.90 -21.37
N LYS A 333 8.94 8.14 -22.16
CA LYS A 333 8.69 7.87 -23.58
C LYS A 333 7.42 7.02 -23.70
N GLN A 334 6.41 7.56 -24.37
CA GLN A 334 5.11 6.92 -24.62
C GLN A 334 4.86 6.86 -26.14
N ASP A 335 4.36 5.73 -26.65
CA ASP A 335 3.96 5.61 -28.06
C ASP A 335 2.69 6.42 -28.38
N THR A 336 1.79 6.52 -27.41
CA THR A 336 0.57 7.33 -27.45
C THR A 336 0.37 8.00 -26.08
N PRO A 337 0.05 9.31 -26.00
CA PRO A 337 -0.20 9.97 -24.74
C PRO A 337 -1.33 9.31 -23.96
N HIS A 338 -1.06 8.99 -22.70
CA HIS A 338 -2.01 8.35 -21.79
C HIS A 338 -3.19 9.29 -21.45
N ILE A 339 -4.40 8.73 -21.35
CA ILE A 339 -5.62 9.50 -21.03
C ILE A 339 -6.11 9.11 -19.64
N TYR A 340 -6.03 10.06 -18.72
CA TYR A 340 -6.45 9.91 -17.33
C TYR A 340 -7.98 10.06 -17.19
N PRO A 341 -8.60 9.48 -16.13
CA PRO A 341 -9.99 9.76 -15.78
C PRO A 341 -10.25 11.23 -15.49
N ASP A 342 -11.36 11.77 -15.98
CA ASP A 342 -11.70 13.19 -15.76
C ASP A 342 -12.18 13.48 -14.33
N ASN A 343 -12.86 12.52 -13.69
CA ASN A 343 -13.21 12.59 -12.27
C ASN A 343 -12.03 12.11 -11.41
N ALA A 344 -11.60 12.95 -10.45
CA ALA A 344 -10.46 12.69 -9.59
C ALA A 344 -10.65 11.54 -8.57
N SER A 345 -11.90 11.10 -8.31
CA SER A 345 -12.15 9.96 -7.43
C SER A 345 -12.06 8.58 -8.12
N LEU A 346 -11.85 8.55 -9.44
CA LEU A 346 -11.78 7.30 -10.20
C LEU A 346 -10.35 6.74 -10.28
N THR A 347 -10.26 5.41 -10.33
CA THR A 347 -8.98 4.71 -10.45
C THR A 347 -8.49 4.58 -11.90
N ASP A 348 -7.17 4.52 -12.08
CA ASP A 348 -6.50 4.18 -13.33
C ASP A 348 -5.30 3.27 -13.09
N TRP A 349 -5.57 1.97 -12.95
CA TRP A 349 -4.54 0.94 -12.75
C TRP A 349 -3.56 0.77 -13.92
N ARG A 350 -3.76 1.47 -15.03
CA ARG A 350 -2.84 1.51 -16.17
C ARG A 350 -1.89 2.70 -16.11
N TYR A 351 -1.91 3.49 -15.02
CA TYR A 351 -1.15 4.72 -14.91
C TYR A 351 0.34 4.61 -15.26
N PRO A 352 1.15 3.63 -14.78
CA PRO A 352 2.60 3.64 -15.01
C PRO A 352 2.96 3.26 -16.45
N VAL A 353 2.85 4.23 -17.38
CA VAL A 353 3.06 4.03 -18.82
C VAL A 353 4.49 4.41 -19.21
N GLY A 354 5.14 3.51 -19.95
CA GLY A 354 6.52 3.69 -20.42
C GLY A 354 7.56 3.30 -19.37
N THR A 355 8.73 2.87 -19.84
CA THR A 355 9.81 2.32 -18.98
C THR A 355 11.15 3.05 -19.13
N LYS A 356 11.16 4.15 -19.90
CA LYS A 356 12.34 4.96 -20.20
C LYS A 356 11.97 6.43 -20.18
N LEU A 357 12.77 7.29 -19.54
CA LEU A 357 12.56 8.74 -19.57
C LEU A 357 12.70 9.31 -20.98
N VAL A 358 12.03 10.43 -21.24
CA VAL A 358 12.20 11.26 -22.44
C VAL A 358 13.66 11.73 -22.55
N ASN A 359 14.23 12.20 -21.43
CA ASN A 359 15.61 12.67 -21.34
C ASN A 359 16.45 11.78 -20.40
N ASP A 360 17.50 11.17 -20.94
CA ASP A 360 18.35 10.20 -20.23
C ASP A 360 19.26 10.84 -19.15
N THR A 361 19.36 12.17 -19.10
CA THR A 361 20.07 12.89 -18.01
C THR A 361 19.34 12.84 -16.67
N ARG A 362 18.05 12.47 -16.64
CA ARG A 362 17.16 12.50 -15.46
C ARG A 362 16.97 13.88 -14.83
N GLN A 363 17.50 14.95 -15.43
CA GLN A 363 17.38 16.28 -14.86
C GLN A 363 15.91 16.71 -14.70
N ALA A 364 15.06 16.47 -15.70
CA ALA A 364 13.63 16.81 -15.63
C ALA A 364 12.88 16.05 -14.51
N LEU A 365 13.27 14.80 -14.23
CA LEU A 365 12.74 14.02 -13.10
C LEU A 365 13.15 14.68 -11.78
N GLY A 366 14.42 15.00 -11.61
CA GLY A 366 14.92 15.70 -10.43
C GLY A 366 14.29 17.08 -10.24
N ASP A 367 14.19 17.88 -11.31
CA ASP A 367 13.63 19.23 -11.25
C ASP A 367 12.10 19.22 -11.05
N TYR A 368 11.37 18.18 -11.48
CA TYR A 368 9.96 18.01 -11.10
C TYR A 368 9.83 17.77 -9.58
N TYR A 369 10.58 16.82 -9.03
CA TYR A 369 10.53 16.51 -7.60
C TYR A 369 11.06 17.65 -6.73
N GLY A 370 12.11 18.34 -7.16
CA GLY A 370 12.62 19.52 -6.46
C GLY A 370 11.58 20.63 -6.36
N ARG A 371 10.85 20.91 -7.45
CA ARG A 371 9.75 21.90 -7.46
C ARG A 371 8.57 21.47 -6.59
N LEU A 372 8.18 20.19 -6.66
CA LEU A 372 7.16 19.59 -5.80
C LEU A 372 7.51 19.73 -4.30
N PHE A 373 8.78 19.56 -3.93
CA PHE A 373 9.21 19.71 -2.54
C PHE A 373 9.34 21.18 -2.13
N ALA A 374 9.80 22.06 -3.03
CA ALA A 374 9.86 23.50 -2.79
C ALA A 374 8.45 24.13 -2.62
N TRP A 375 7.42 23.59 -3.30
CA TRP A 375 6.02 23.96 -3.05
C TRP A 375 5.63 23.81 -1.57
N TYR A 376 6.10 22.77 -0.88
CA TYR A 376 5.74 22.51 0.52
C TYR A 376 6.72 23.07 1.55
N THR A 377 8.00 23.25 1.18
CA THR A 377 9.09 23.58 2.12
C THR A 377 9.64 25.00 1.94
N ARG A 378 9.30 25.72 0.85
CA ARG A 378 9.91 27.01 0.47
C ARG A 378 8.89 28.11 0.08
N GLY A 379 7.59 27.92 0.33
CA GLY A 379 6.54 28.85 -0.10
C GLY A 379 6.32 28.88 -1.63
N GLY A 380 6.77 27.85 -2.36
CA GLY A 380 6.64 27.78 -3.81
C GLY A 380 7.96 27.55 -4.55
N PHE A 381 7.93 27.72 -5.87
CA PHE A 381 9.08 27.49 -6.76
C PHE A 381 9.03 28.37 -8.02
N THR A 382 10.12 28.36 -8.79
CA THR A 382 10.14 28.90 -10.17
C THR A 382 10.27 27.74 -11.15
N ASP A 383 9.46 27.71 -12.20
CA ASP A 383 9.44 26.63 -13.20
C ASP A 383 10.50 26.81 -14.30
N GLU A 384 10.60 25.84 -15.22
CA GLU A 384 11.62 25.83 -16.29
C GLU A 384 11.46 26.98 -17.30
N TYR A 385 10.33 27.68 -17.26
CA TYR A 385 10.05 28.85 -18.10
C TYR A 385 10.10 30.17 -17.32
N GLY A 386 10.62 30.15 -16.09
CA GLY A 386 10.80 31.33 -15.24
C GLY A 386 9.53 31.82 -14.54
N ARG A 387 8.41 31.08 -14.62
CA ARG A 387 7.16 31.45 -13.94
C ARG A 387 7.23 31.02 -12.48
N LYS A 388 6.85 31.94 -11.60
CA LYS A 388 6.73 31.68 -10.16
C LYS A 388 5.39 31.03 -9.84
N HIS A 389 5.43 29.97 -9.05
CA HIS A 389 4.27 29.35 -8.40
C HIS A 389 4.44 29.55 -6.90
N ILE A 390 3.42 30.11 -6.25
CA ILE A 390 3.48 30.54 -4.85
C ILE A 390 2.52 29.67 -4.03
N SER A 391 3.02 29.15 -2.91
CA SER A 391 2.24 28.46 -1.89
C SER A 391 2.30 29.25 -0.58
N ASN A 392 1.52 28.80 0.41
CA ASN A 392 1.59 29.33 1.78
C ASN A 392 2.29 28.35 2.75
N TYR A 393 3.09 27.41 2.24
CA TYR A 393 3.68 26.30 3.00
C TYR A 393 5.18 26.46 3.23
N GLU A 394 5.61 26.33 4.49
CA GLU A 394 7.01 26.32 4.92
C GLU A 394 7.26 25.13 5.88
N TYR A 395 6.84 23.93 5.48
CA TYR A 395 7.01 22.73 6.30
C TYR A 395 8.48 22.32 6.40
N ASN A 396 8.90 21.88 7.59
CA ASN A 396 10.15 21.14 7.74
C ASN A 396 9.89 19.64 7.56
N TRP A 397 10.62 18.99 6.66
CA TRP A 397 10.55 17.55 6.39
C TRP A 397 11.91 16.93 6.65
N ASP A 398 11.97 16.08 7.68
CA ASP A 398 13.21 15.42 8.10
C ASP A 398 13.49 14.14 7.29
N TYR A 399 12.44 13.47 6.80
CA TYR A 399 12.52 12.23 6.03
C TYR A 399 11.65 12.27 4.78
N THR A 400 12.21 11.85 3.66
CA THR A 400 11.46 11.53 2.45
C THR A 400 11.83 10.17 1.91
N GLU A 401 10.87 9.48 1.30
CA GLU A 401 11.14 8.23 0.57
C GLU A 401 11.01 8.46 -0.93
N ILE A 402 11.91 7.86 -1.69
CA ILE A 402 11.98 8.04 -3.14
C ILE A 402 11.38 6.82 -3.86
N PHE A 403 10.14 7.00 -4.31
CA PHE A 403 9.32 6.04 -5.05
C PHE A 403 8.81 4.84 -4.22
N ASN A 404 7.91 4.07 -4.83
CA ASN A 404 7.18 2.95 -4.25
C ASN A 404 7.26 1.76 -5.21
N GLU A 405 7.39 0.53 -4.68
CA GLU A 405 7.39 -0.73 -5.48
C GLU A 405 8.22 -0.64 -6.77
N VAL A 406 9.46 -0.15 -6.66
CA VAL A 406 10.28 0.30 -7.80
C VAL A 406 10.63 -0.80 -8.80
N GLU A 407 10.55 -2.08 -8.40
CA GLU A 407 10.67 -3.21 -9.33
C GLU A 407 9.44 -3.43 -10.22
N SER A 408 8.33 -2.76 -9.93
CA SER A 408 7.02 -2.87 -10.56
C SER A 408 6.63 -1.55 -11.26
N GLU A 409 6.67 -0.43 -10.53
CA GLU A 409 6.36 0.90 -11.07
C GLU A 409 7.35 1.26 -12.20
N HIS A 410 6.83 1.46 -13.42
CA HIS A 410 7.60 1.66 -14.65
C HIS A 410 8.66 0.59 -14.97
N GLN A 411 8.59 -0.60 -14.33
CA GLN A 411 9.50 -1.75 -14.51
C GLN A 411 10.98 -1.36 -14.41
N MET A 412 11.36 -0.57 -13.39
CA MET A 412 12.74 -0.13 -13.25
C MET A 412 13.68 -1.31 -12.93
N THR A 413 14.89 -1.27 -13.48
CA THR A 413 15.99 -2.10 -12.98
C THR A 413 16.65 -1.39 -11.79
N VAL A 414 17.38 -2.12 -10.94
CA VAL A 414 18.05 -1.49 -9.79
C VAL A 414 19.04 -0.41 -10.22
N GLU A 415 19.78 -0.62 -11.30
CA GLU A 415 20.75 0.37 -11.81
C GLU A 415 20.03 1.62 -12.32
N TYR A 416 18.84 1.46 -12.89
CA TYR A 416 18.01 2.58 -13.31
C TYR A 416 17.45 3.34 -12.10
N TYR A 417 16.93 2.62 -11.10
CA TYR A 417 16.41 3.19 -9.87
C TYR A 417 17.48 3.96 -9.10
N THR A 418 18.66 3.38 -8.90
CA THR A 418 19.83 4.04 -8.26
C THR A 418 20.11 5.42 -8.90
N ARG A 419 20.18 5.50 -10.23
CA ARG A 419 20.38 6.78 -10.94
C ARG A 419 19.18 7.73 -10.86
N ALA A 420 17.97 7.22 -10.65
CA ALA A 420 16.77 8.02 -10.48
C ALA A 420 16.69 8.60 -9.06
N TYR A 421 17.05 7.81 -8.04
CA TYR A 421 17.23 8.23 -6.66
C TYR A 421 18.21 9.41 -6.56
N ASP A 422 19.41 9.27 -7.14
CA ASP A 422 20.40 10.36 -7.20
C ASP A 422 19.84 11.64 -7.81
N ALA A 423 19.16 11.52 -8.95
CA ALA A 423 18.62 12.67 -9.69
C ALA A 423 17.52 13.38 -8.90
N VAL A 424 16.68 12.64 -8.17
CA VAL A 424 15.64 13.19 -7.30
C VAL A 424 16.27 13.93 -6.11
N ILE A 425 17.25 13.34 -5.42
CA ILE A 425 17.94 13.98 -4.29
C ILE A 425 18.66 15.25 -4.74
N GLN A 426 19.39 15.21 -5.86
CA GLN A 426 20.02 16.39 -6.42
C GLN A 426 18.99 17.46 -6.82
N GLY A 427 17.83 17.06 -7.33
CA GLY A 427 16.70 17.94 -7.62
C GLY A 427 16.15 18.63 -6.37
N ILE A 428 15.84 17.85 -5.33
CA ILE A 428 15.37 18.36 -4.03
C ILE A 428 16.40 19.36 -3.48
N ARG A 429 17.69 19.01 -3.41
CA ARG A 429 18.75 19.93 -2.96
C ARG A 429 18.85 21.20 -3.80
N ARG A 430 18.77 21.11 -5.14
CA ARG A 430 18.79 22.30 -6.04
C ARG A 430 17.64 23.28 -5.79
N HIS A 431 16.43 22.78 -5.53
CA HIS A 431 15.23 23.63 -5.44
C HIS A 431 14.84 24.02 -4.00
N THR A 432 15.24 23.23 -3.00
CA THR A 432 14.92 23.49 -1.58
C THR A 432 16.09 24.04 -0.77
N ASN A 433 17.34 23.80 -1.20
CA ASN A 433 18.54 24.01 -0.39
C ASN A 433 18.53 23.25 0.97
N ASN A 434 17.72 22.18 1.08
CA ASN A 434 17.73 21.31 2.25
C ASN A 434 18.74 20.16 2.04
N TYR A 435 19.79 20.15 2.85
CA TYR A 435 20.83 19.11 2.85
C TYR A 435 20.75 18.17 4.06
N ASP A 436 19.96 18.53 5.08
CA ASP A 436 19.77 17.80 6.34
C ASP A 436 18.65 16.74 6.25
N MET A 437 17.77 16.85 5.24
CA MET A 437 16.75 15.86 4.92
C MET A 437 17.38 14.50 4.65
N LYS A 438 16.81 13.45 5.27
CA LYS A 438 17.21 12.05 5.10
C LYS A 438 16.35 11.34 4.07
N TYR A 439 16.94 10.39 3.37
CA TYR A 439 16.34 9.75 2.20
C TYR A 439 16.19 8.23 2.36
N VAL A 440 14.95 7.76 2.31
CA VAL A 440 14.57 6.35 2.35
C VAL A 440 14.51 5.79 0.92
N GLY A 441 15.19 4.66 0.69
CA GLY A 441 15.33 4.03 -0.62
C GLY A 441 14.51 2.77 -0.87
N MET A 442 14.21 2.55 -2.15
CA MET A 442 13.61 1.39 -2.81
C MET A 442 12.14 1.10 -2.53
N SER A 443 11.67 1.00 -1.29
CA SER A 443 10.26 0.68 -0.99
C SER A 443 9.76 -0.58 -1.74
N LEU A 444 10.57 -1.65 -1.73
CA LEU A 444 10.38 -2.85 -2.55
C LEU A 444 9.11 -3.62 -2.18
N MET A 445 8.49 -4.30 -3.13
CA MET A 445 7.27 -5.12 -2.90
C MET A 445 7.45 -6.24 -1.85
N GLY A 446 8.70 -6.60 -1.51
CA GLY A 446 9.00 -7.63 -0.52
C GLY A 446 10.47 -7.65 -0.10
N HIS A 447 10.73 -8.25 1.07
CA HIS A 447 12.04 -8.24 1.75
C HIS A 447 13.12 -9.15 1.11
N ASN A 448 12.78 -10.02 0.17
CA ASN A 448 13.68 -11.08 -0.33
C ASN A 448 14.53 -10.68 -1.55
N LYS A 449 14.73 -9.37 -1.77
CA LYS A 449 15.30 -8.79 -3.00
C LYS A 449 16.80 -8.48 -2.88
N PHE A 450 17.61 -9.42 -2.36
CA PHE A 450 19.01 -9.18 -2.01
C PHE A 450 19.90 -8.54 -3.09
N ASN A 451 19.66 -8.84 -4.37
CA ASN A 451 20.41 -8.20 -5.48
C ASN A 451 20.13 -6.69 -5.59
N TRP A 452 18.91 -6.24 -5.23
CA TRP A 452 18.58 -4.82 -5.18
C TRP A 452 19.36 -4.13 -4.06
N TYR A 453 19.27 -4.67 -2.83
CA TYR A 453 20.00 -4.13 -1.68
C TYR A 453 21.51 -4.08 -1.93
N ARG A 454 22.11 -5.16 -2.46
CA ARG A 454 23.55 -5.23 -2.73
C ARG A 454 24.01 -4.21 -3.77
N TYR A 455 23.21 -3.94 -4.80
CA TYR A 455 23.56 -2.93 -5.81
C TYR A 455 23.35 -1.51 -5.28
N PHE A 456 22.21 -1.24 -4.63
CA PHE A 456 21.85 0.08 -4.13
C PHE A 456 22.79 0.52 -2.98
N LEU A 457 23.01 -0.31 -1.97
CA LEU A 457 23.86 0.03 -0.82
C LEU A 457 25.36 0.17 -1.16
N ASN A 458 25.77 -0.13 -2.40
CA ASN A 458 27.13 0.15 -2.85
C ASN A 458 27.24 1.61 -3.32
N HIS A 459 27.81 2.47 -2.47
CA HIS A 459 28.08 3.88 -2.77
C HIS A 459 28.81 4.12 -4.10
N SER A 460 29.60 3.17 -4.64
CA SER A 460 30.26 3.34 -5.95
C SER A 460 29.28 3.35 -7.14
N ASN A 461 28.03 2.96 -6.94
CA ASN A 461 26.97 2.97 -7.95
C ASN A 461 26.16 4.28 -7.96
N HIS A 462 26.35 5.12 -6.93
CA HIS A 462 25.67 6.40 -6.75
C HIS A 462 26.56 7.57 -7.22
N ALA A 463 25.94 8.71 -7.51
CA ALA A 463 26.65 9.97 -7.67
C ALA A 463 27.34 10.41 -6.35
N PRO A 464 28.40 11.24 -6.42
CA PRO A 464 29.05 11.79 -5.23
C PRO A 464 28.06 12.51 -4.30
N ASP A 465 28.34 12.46 -3.00
CA ASP A 465 27.62 13.14 -1.92
C ASP A 465 26.13 12.76 -1.77
N ILE A 466 25.69 11.67 -2.39
CA ILE A 466 24.36 11.09 -2.18
C ILE A 466 24.36 10.26 -0.87
N PRO A 467 23.50 10.59 0.11
CA PRO A 467 23.36 9.80 1.33
C PRO A 467 22.52 8.55 1.05
N LEU A 468 22.74 7.50 1.85
CA LEU A 468 21.97 6.25 1.83
C LEU A 468 21.42 6.00 3.24
N ASP A 469 20.59 6.94 3.74
CA ASP A 469 20.20 6.98 5.15
C ASP A 469 19.39 5.75 5.59
N MET A 470 18.47 5.30 4.74
CA MET A 470 17.53 4.23 5.04
C MET A 470 17.12 3.45 3.80
N ILE A 471 16.69 2.20 4.00
CA ILE A 471 16.04 1.38 2.97
C ILE A 471 14.69 0.87 3.48
N SER A 472 13.74 0.67 2.58
CA SER A 472 12.40 0.18 2.91
C SER A 472 11.93 -0.96 1.99
N TYR A 473 11.00 -1.75 2.52
CA TYR A 473 10.27 -2.80 1.81
C TYR A 473 8.87 -2.94 2.40
N HIS A 474 7.95 -3.50 1.63
CA HIS A 474 6.59 -3.80 2.05
C HIS A 474 6.47 -5.23 2.57
N PHE A 475 5.50 -5.43 3.45
CA PHE A 475 5.10 -6.75 3.93
C PHE A 475 3.58 -6.89 3.82
N TYR A 476 3.13 -7.54 2.75
CA TYR A 476 1.71 -7.73 2.45
C TYR A 476 1.11 -8.89 3.27
N ALA A 477 0.59 -8.58 4.45
CA ALA A 477 -0.18 -9.51 5.27
C ALA A 477 -1.69 -9.46 4.91
N GLY A 478 -2.11 -10.28 3.95
CA GLY A 478 -3.51 -10.36 3.51
C GLY A 478 -4.04 -11.78 3.28
N TYR A 479 -4.99 -12.19 4.12
CA TYR A 479 -5.76 -13.43 4.01
C TYR A 479 -7.02 -13.33 4.91
N PRO A 480 -8.15 -13.98 4.58
CA PRO A 480 -8.48 -14.68 3.32
C PRO A 480 -8.96 -13.72 2.21
N GLU A 481 -9.15 -14.25 1.00
CA GLU A 481 -9.85 -13.57 -0.09
C GLU A 481 -11.25 -13.10 0.33
N LEU A 482 -11.69 -11.93 -0.16
CA LEU A 482 -13.03 -11.38 0.05
C LEU A 482 -13.75 -11.21 -1.31
N PRO A 483 -14.28 -12.29 -1.92
CA PRO A 483 -14.81 -12.27 -3.28
C PRO A 483 -15.93 -11.24 -3.50
N ASP A 484 -16.77 -11.04 -2.49
CA ASP A 484 -17.92 -10.13 -2.53
C ASP A 484 -17.54 -8.65 -2.72
N LEU A 485 -16.29 -8.27 -2.40
CA LEU A 485 -15.78 -6.91 -2.57
C LEU A 485 -15.06 -6.70 -3.92
N GLN A 486 -14.79 -7.77 -4.69
CA GLN A 486 -13.96 -7.73 -5.92
C GLN A 486 -12.56 -7.09 -5.73
N LEU A 487 -12.08 -7.02 -4.48
CA LEU A 487 -10.75 -6.54 -4.12
C LEU A 487 -9.84 -7.72 -3.80
N GLN A 488 -8.57 -7.63 -4.22
CA GLN A 488 -7.54 -8.56 -3.76
C GLN A 488 -7.45 -8.50 -2.22
N PRO A 489 -7.31 -9.65 -1.51
CA PRO A 489 -7.40 -9.74 -0.05
C PRO A 489 -6.61 -8.68 0.71
N GLN A 490 -5.38 -8.40 0.26
CA GLN A 490 -4.48 -7.45 0.90
C GLN A 490 -5.06 -6.03 1.03
N PHE A 491 -5.93 -5.57 0.12
CA PHE A 491 -6.43 -4.19 0.17
C PHE A 491 -7.42 -3.93 1.33
N PRO A 492 -8.53 -4.68 1.48
CA PRO A 492 -9.39 -4.54 2.64
C PRO A 492 -8.77 -5.13 3.92
N SER A 493 -7.89 -6.13 3.84
CA SER A 493 -7.34 -6.76 5.04
C SER A 493 -6.31 -5.91 5.76
N VAL A 494 -5.49 -5.10 5.07
CA VAL A 494 -4.53 -4.20 5.75
C VAL A 494 -5.19 -2.96 6.36
N ALA A 495 -6.48 -2.75 6.10
CA ALA A 495 -7.23 -1.61 6.62
C ALA A 495 -7.32 -1.64 8.15
N LEU A 496 -6.77 -0.61 8.80
CA LEU A 496 -6.94 -0.39 10.22
C LEU A 496 -8.35 0.15 10.56
N LEU A 497 -9.07 0.73 9.60
CA LEU A 497 -10.35 1.40 9.83
C LEU A 497 -11.49 0.77 9.01
N ASN A 498 -12.71 0.87 9.54
CA ASN A 498 -13.94 0.51 8.83
C ASN A 498 -14.22 1.53 7.72
N TRP A 499 -14.24 1.07 6.47
CA TRP A 499 -14.41 1.91 5.28
C TRP A 499 -15.75 2.68 5.19
N THR A 500 -16.75 2.34 6.00
CA THR A 500 -18.08 2.97 6.01
C THR A 500 -18.28 3.92 7.19
N THR A 501 -17.73 3.59 8.36
CA THR A 501 -17.94 4.37 9.60
C THR A 501 -16.71 5.15 10.07
N GLY A 502 -15.53 4.82 9.54
CA GLY A 502 -14.24 5.33 10.00
C GLY A 502 -13.75 4.71 11.32
N GLU A 503 -14.55 3.87 11.99
CA GLU A 503 -14.21 3.27 13.30
C GLU A 503 -12.98 2.34 13.23
N GLY A 504 -12.20 2.26 14.30
CA GLY A 504 -11.06 1.36 14.39
C GLY A 504 -11.46 -0.11 14.36
N THR A 505 -10.84 -0.90 13.47
CA THR A 505 -10.97 -2.36 13.46
C THR A 505 -10.18 -3.00 14.59
N ALA A 506 -10.35 -4.32 14.80
CA ALA A 506 -9.48 -5.08 15.70
C ALA A 506 -7.99 -4.89 15.39
N LYS A 507 -7.61 -4.61 14.14
CA LYS A 507 -6.22 -4.30 13.78
C LYS A 507 -5.77 -2.96 14.36
N TYR A 508 -6.56 -1.89 14.20
CA TYR A 508 -6.28 -0.60 14.83
C TYR A 508 -6.10 -0.72 16.34
N TRP A 509 -7.03 -1.39 17.02
CA TRP A 509 -6.98 -1.53 18.47
C TRP A 509 -5.85 -2.43 18.96
N THR A 510 -5.46 -3.46 18.19
CA THR A 510 -4.28 -4.27 18.48
C THR A 510 -2.99 -3.47 18.27
N THR A 511 -2.88 -2.71 17.18
CA THR A 511 -1.74 -1.81 16.92
C THR A 511 -1.63 -0.74 18.01
N LYS A 512 -2.75 -0.11 18.42
CA LYS A 512 -2.78 0.87 19.50
C LYS A 512 -2.36 0.26 20.83
N LEU A 513 -2.88 -0.93 21.17
CA LEU A 513 -2.50 -1.66 22.38
C LEU A 513 -0.99 -1.94 22.42
N LEU A 514 -0.38 -2.31 21.29
CA LEU A 514 1.07 -2.50 21.20
C LEU A 514 1.82 -1.17 21.36
N ILE A 515 1.41 -0.09 20.69
CA ILE A 515 2.03 1.24 20.83
C ILE A 515 1.94 1.76 22.28
N GLU A 516 0.83 1.52 22.98
CA GLU A 516 0.64 1.94 24.39
C GLU A 516 1.34 1.00 25.40
N THR A 517 1.78 -0.18 24.99
CA THR A 517 2.40 -1.20 25.87
C THR A 517 3.91 -1.32 25.69
N VAL A 518 4.41 -1.23 24.46
CA VAL A 518 5.82 -1.47 24.12
C VAL A 518 6.64 -0.20 24.31
N ASP A 519 7.68 -0.27 25.13
CA ASP A 519 8.73 0.75 25.21
C ASP A 519 9.92 0.27 24.37
N ILE A 520 9.92 0.57 23.06
CA ILE A 520 10.80 -0.08 22.07
C ILE A 520 12.30 0.11 22.35
N ASP A 521 12.67 1.20 23.03
CA ASP A 521 14.05 1.50 23.38
C ASP A 521 14.48 0.87 24.71
N ASN A 522 13.56 0.23 25.46
CA ASN A 522 13.77 -0.12 26.88
C ASN A 522 13.10 -1.41 27.37
N ASP A 523 12.37 -2.13 26.53
CA ASP A 523 11.80 -3.45 26.81
C ASP A 523 12.68 -4.56 26.22
N GLU A 524 13.24 -5.40 27.09
CA GLU A 524 14.12 -6.52 26.74
C GLU A 524 13.34 -7.83 26.68
N GLY A 525 13.61 -8.66 25.67
CA GLY A 525 12.99 -9.99 25.52
C GLY A 525 13.58 -11.03 26.47
N VAL A 526 12.73 -11.73 27.24
CA VAL A 526 13.17 -12.78 28.17
C VAL A 526 12.69 -14.17 27.75
N VAL A 527 13.44 -15.20 28.17
CA VAL A 527 13.20 -16.58 27.71
C VAL A 527 11.77 -17.01 28.05
N THR A 528 11.00 -17.25 27.00
CA THR A 528 9.57 -17.59 27.06
C THR A 528 9.35 -18.94 26.41
N GLN A 529 9.11 -19.96 27.24
CA GLN A 529 8.85 -21.32 26.77
C GLN A 529 7.35 -21.59 26.80
N THR A 530 6.86 -22.42 25.88
CA THR A 530 5.45 -22.81 25.80
C THR A 530 5.32 -24.32 25.63
N SER A 531 4.32 -24.93 26.26
CA SER A 531 3.96 -26.33 25.99
C SER A 531 3.30 -26.52 24.61
N ASP A 532 3.02 -25.44 23.88
CA ASP A 532 2.64 -25.48 22.46
C ASP A 532 3.87 -25.74 21.57
N VAL A 533 4.42 -26.96 21.64
CA VAL A 533 5.68 -27.32 20.98
C VAL A 533 5.63 -27.16 19.44
N SER A 534 4.44 -27.20 18.83
CA SER A 534 4.28 -26.91 17.39
C SER A 534 4.17 -25.42 17.06
N GLY A 535 3.95 -24.56 18.07
CA GLY A 535 3.70 -23.13 17.93
C GLY A 535 2.48 -22.81 17.07
N GLU A 536 1.56 -23.76 16.87
CA GLU A 536 0.40 -23.57 16.00
C GLU A 536 -0.82 -22.95 16.71
N ASN A 537 -0.91 -23.10 18.03
CA ASN A 537 -2.08 -22.72 18.81
C ASN A 537 -1.95 -21.31 19.37
N ILE A 538 -0.77 -20.94 19.88
CA ILE A 538 -0.47 -19.59 20.37
C ILE A 538 0.89 -19.10 19.86
N PHE A 539 1.07 -17.78 19.91
CA PHE A 539 2.38 -17.15 20.02
C PHE A 539 2.47 -16.49 21.40
N SER A 540 3.62 -16.58 22.06
CA SER A 540 3.85 -15.97 23.37
C SER A 540 5.28 -15.45 23.48
N GLN A 541 5.44 -14.19 23.91
CA GLN A 541 6.75 -13.59 24.23
C GLN A 541 6.61 -12.69 25.45
N ALA A 542 7.47 -12.87 26.44
CA ALA A 542 7.55 -12.04 27.63
C ALA A 542 8.69 -11.02 27.54
N PHE A 543 8.50 -9.90 28.26
CA PHE A 543 9.39 -8.75 28.23
C PHE A 543 9.60 -8.19 29.64
N VAL A 544 10.81 -7.65 29.87
CA VAL A 544 11.16 -6.86 31.06
C VAL A 544 11.52 -5.46 30.62
N GLY A 545 10.83 -4.46 31.16
CA GLY A 545 11.09 -3.05 30.90
C GLY A 545 11.69 -2.32 32.11
N LYS A 546 12.01 -1.04 31.90
CA LYS A 546 12.44 -0.08 32.94
C LYS A 546 11.69 -0.25 34.28
N ASN A 547 12.44 -0.09 35.36
CA ASN A 547 11.96 -0.24 36.76
C ASN A 547 11.38 -1.64 37.10
N GLY A 548 11.74 -2.67 36.34
CA GLY A 548 11.26 -4.04 36.56
C GLY A 548 9.81 -4.25 36.12
N ARG A 549 9.31 -3.42 35.20
CA ARG A 549 8.01 -3.64 34.54
C ARG A 549 8.06 -5.00 33.82
N ARG A 550 6.98 -5.79 33.93
CA ARG A 550 6.88 -7.13 33.34
C ARG A 550 5.59 -7.26 32.57
N TRP A 551 5.65 -7.75 31.35
CA TRP A 551 4.48 -8.00 30.53
C TRP A 551 4.70 -9.18 29.57
N VAL A 552 3.61 -9.74 29.05
CA VAL A 552 3.63 -10.90 28.14
C VAL A 552 2.66 -10.64 26.99
N LEU A 553 3.16 -10.68 25.75
CA LEU A 553 2.34 -10.74 24.56
C LEU A 553 1.85 -12.17 24.37
N ILE A 554 0.54 -12.36 24.21
CA ILE A 554 -0.06 -13.66 23.89
C ILE A 554 -1.02 -13.46 22.72
N ILE A 555 -0.82 -14.20 21.63
CA ILE A 555 -1.66 -14.19 20.44
C ILE A 555 -2.27 -15.58 20.27
N ASN A 556 -3.60 -15.68 20.33
CA ASN A 556 -4.30 -16.90 19.96
C ASN A 556 -4.31 -17.05 18.43
N LYS A 557 -3.73 -18.14 17.91
CA LYS A 557 -3.62 -18.43 16.48
C LYS A 557 -4.77 -19.30 15.97
N ARG A 558 -5.71 -19.70 16.84
CA ARG A 558 -6.87 -20.54 16.50
C ARG A 558 -8.16 -19.72 16.50
N TYR A 559 -9.09 -20.07 15.61
CA TYR A 559 -10.48 -19.61 15.67
C TYR A 559 -11.32 -20.41 16.69
N ALA A 560 -10.77 -20.54 17.91
CA ALA A 560 -11.34 -21.27 19.03
C ALA A 560 -10.74 -20.72 20.34
N ASN A 561 -11.42 -20.90 21.47
CA ASN A 561 -10.80 -20.59 22.76
C ASN A 561 -9.66 -21.58 23.04
N VAL A 562 -8.52 -21.05 23.46
CA VAL A 562 -7.35 -21.82 23.91
C VAL A 562 -7.14 -21.49 25.38
N ASP A 563 -7.28 -22.50 26.25
CA ASP A 563 -7.02 -22.34 27.68
C ASP A 563 -5.49 -22.24 27.89
N VAL A 564 -5.02 -21.21 28.61
CA VAL A 564 -3.59 -20.93 28.83
C VAL A 564 -3.30 -20.83 30.33
N PHE A 565 -2.18 -21.38 30.79
CA PHE A 565 -1.71 -21.24 32.17
C PHE A 565 -0.39 -20.44 32.21
N LEU A 566 -0.41 -19.31 32.91
CA LEU A 566 0.75 -18.43 33.08
C LEU A 566 1.09 -18.33 34.58
N PRO A 567 2.14 -19.01 35.07
CA PRO A 567 2.52 -18.98 36.48
C PRO A 567 2.82 -17.56 36.97
N GLY A 568 2.22 -17.18 38.10
CA GLY A 568 2.52 -15.92 38.78
C GLY A 568 1.83 -14.68 38.22
N CYS A 569 0.88 -14.81 37.28
CA CYS A 569 0.13 -13.67 36.76
C CYS A 569 -1.07 -13.23 37.63
N THR A 570 -1.40 -13.97 38.69
CA THR A 570 -2.48 -13.60 39.64
C THR A 570 -2.23 -12.21 40.24
N GLY A 571 -3.23 -11.33 40.19
CA GLY A 571 -3.14 -9.92 40.57
C GLY A 571 -2.65 -8.99 39.45
N GLY A 572 -2.15 -9.55 38.33
CA GLY A 572 -1.79 -8.81 37.13
C GLY A 572 -2.99 -8.24 36.38
N ARG A 573 -2.70 -7.41 35.38
CA ARG A 573 -3.70 -6.84 34.45
C ARG A 573 -3.51 -7.44 33.07
N MET A 574 -4.61 -7.80 32.43
CA MET A 574 -4.64 -8.31 31.05
C MET A 574 -5.53 -7.40 30.21
N GLN A 575 -4.98 -6.90 29.11
CA GLN A 575 -5.70 -6.09 28.12
C GLN A 575 -5.92 -6.94 26.87
N ILE A 576 -7.16 -6.99 26.37
CA ILE A 576 -7.57 -7.94 25.33
C ILE A 576 -8.31 -7.21 24.20
N VAL A 577 -7.92 -7.49 22.96
CA VAL A 577 -8.71 -7.23 21.76
C VAL A 577 -9.25 -8.57 21.24
N ASN A 578 -10.57 -8.73 21.15
CA ASN A 578 -11.21 -9.96 20.66
C ASN A 578 -12.58 -9.67 20.01
N GLU A 579 -13.33 -10.71 19.62
CA GLU A 579 -14.67 -10.56 19.02
C GLU A 579 -15.65 -9.73 19.90
N ALA A 580 -15.51 -9.75 21.23
CA ALA A 580 -16.36 -9.00 22.14
C ALA A 580 -16.00 -7.50 22.21
N SER A 581 -14.78 -7.11 21.83
CA SER A 581 -14.38 -5.70 21.65
C SER A 581 -15.07 -5.08 20.42
N GLY A 582 -15.28 -5.85 19.35
CA GLY A 582 -15.86 -5.37 18.10
C GLY A 582 -15.01 -4.27 17.44
N PHE A 583 -15.58 -3.08 17.25
CA PHE A 583 -14.88 -1.86 16.82
C PHE A 583 -14.44 -0.97 18.00
N GLY A 584 -14.57 -1.45 19.24
CA GLY A 584 -14.17 -0.75 20.46
C GLY A 584 -12.76 -1.13 20.95
N SER A 585 -12.27 -0.38 21.93
CA SER A 585 -10.93 -0.52 22.50
C SER A 585 -10.67 -1.89 23.16
N ALA A 586 -9.39 -2.15 23.47
CA ALA A 586 -9.01 -3.26 24.32
C ALA A 586 -9.79 -3.21 25.66
N THR A 587 -10.23 -4.36 26.14
CA THR A 587 -10.87 -4.52 27.45
C THR A 587 -9.83 -4.92 28.49
N GLU A 588 -9.78 -4.24 29.64
CA GLU A 588 -8.90 -4.58 30.76
C GLU A 588 -9.62 -5.48 31.78
N VAL A 589 -8.93 -6.52 32.26
CA VAL A 589 -9.36 -7.41 33.34
C VAL A 589 -8.23 -7.66 34.32
N THR A 590 -8.54 -7.68 35.61
CA THR A 590 -7.62 -8.10 36.67
C THR A 590 -7.63 -9.62 36.78
N LEU A 591 -6.45 -10.23 36.72
CA LEU A 591 -6.29 -11.68 36.75
C LEU A 591 -6.50 -12.22 38.18
N THR A 592 -7.53 -13.04 38.35
CA THR A 592 -7.88 -13.65 39.65
C THR A 592 -7.20 -15.00 39.90
N SER A 593 -6.55 -15.56 38.88
CA SER A 593 -5.80 -16.82 38.94
C SER A 593 -4.71 -16.86 37.87
N ASN A 594 -3.90 -17.93 37.88
CA ASN A 594 -2.89 -18.20 36.84
C ASN A 594 -3.48 -18.85 35.56
N GLU A 595 -4.76 -19.23 35.57
CA GLU A 595 -5.47 -19.69 34.36
C GLU A 595 -6.02 -18.47 33.61
N LEU A 596 -5.50 -18.22 32.42
CA LEU A 596 -6.01 -17.22 31.49
C LEU A 596 -7.19 -17.83 30.71
N LEU A 597 -8.34 -17.14 30.76
CA LEU A 597 -9.56 -17.43 29.97
C LEU A 597 -10.31 -18.76 30.27
N ARG A 598 -10.46 -19.15 31.54
CA ARG A 598 -11.40 -20.25 31.86
C ARG A 598 -12.82 -19.91 31.39
N ARG A 599 -13.50 -20.86 30.73
CA ARG A 599 -14.89 -20.83 30.15
C ARG A 599 -16.02 -20.13 30.96
N LYS A 600 -15.83 -19.76 32.22
CA LYS A 600 -16.86 -19.16 33.11
C LYS A 600 -17.06 -17.67 32.90
N GLU A 601 -16.01 -16.87 32.66
CA GLU A 601 -16.12 -15.41 32.69
C GLU A 601 -16.72 -14.82 31.39
N ALA A 602 -16.45 -15.43 30.23
CA ALA A 602 -17.06 -15.02 28.96
C ALA A 602 -18.60 -15.11 28.95
N LYS A 603 -19.19 -16.05 29.72
CA LYS A 603 -20.65 -16.14 29.89
C LYS A 603 -21.21 -15.01 30.76
N GLN A 604 -20.42 -14.49 31.70
CA GLN A 604 -20.79 -13.36 32.56
C GLN A 604 -20.83 -12.06 31.74
N SER A 605 -19.78 -11.76 30.97
CA SER A 605 -19.71 -10.55 30.13
C SER A 605 -20.77 -10.54 29.02
N LEU A 606 -21.02 -11.68 28.36
CA LEU A 606 -22.11 -11.82 27.38
C LEU A 606 -23.50 -11.70 28.01
N SER A 607 -23.68 -12.12 29.26
CA SER A 607 -24.90 -11.87 30.05
C SER A 607 -25.10 -10.36 30.27
N ASP A 608 -24.05 -9.68 30.69
CA ASP A 608 -24.16 -8.32 31.22
C ASP A 608 -24.21 -7.27 30.10
N ASN A 609 -23.54 -7.52 28.96
CA ASN A 609 -23.75 -6.75 27.72
C ASN A 609 -25.17 -6.93 27.15
N LYS A 610 -25.76 -8.15 27.19
CA LYS A 610 -27.17 -8.35 26.83
C LYS A 610 -28.13 -7.60 27.77
N LYS A 611 -27.83 -7.54 29.07
CA LYS A 611 -28.60 -6.72 30.03
C LYS A 611 -28.44 -5.22 29.80
N LEU A 612 -27.24 -4.74 29.42
CA LEU A 612 -27.01 -3.35 29.04
C LEU A 612 -27.83 -2.97 27.80
N GLN A 613 -27.69 -3.71 26.69
CA GLN A 613 -28.45 -3.45 25.46
C GLN A 613 -29.97 -3.50 25.68
N GLN A 614 -30.46 -4.42 26.53
CA GLN A 614 -31.89 -4.45 26.89
C GLN A 614 -32.32 -3.26 27.77
N LYS A 615 -31.45 -2.70 28.61
CA LYS A 615 -31.72 -1.45 29.33
C LYS A 615 -31.79 -0.25 28.38
N THR A 616 -30.85 -0.11 27.45
CA THR A 616 -30.84 0.98 26.45
C THR A 616 -32.09 0.92 25.55
N ASN A 617 -32.48 -0.27 25.10
CA ASN A 617 -33.71 -0.45 24.32
C ASN A 617 -35.00 -0.18 25.13
N LYS A 618 -34.99 -0.45 26.44
CA LYS A 618 -36.11 -0.06 27.34
C LYS A 618 -36.15 1.43 27.66
N SER A 619 -35.02 2.15 27.70
CA SER A 619 -35.02 3.61 27.86
C SER A 619 -35.56 4.30 26.60
N ASN A 620 -35.14 3.86 25.41
CA ASN A 620 -35.64 4.43 24.15
C ASN A 620 -37.14 4.18 23.94
N LYS A 621 -37.67 3.00 24.31
CA LYS A 621 -39.13 2.74 24.31
C LYS A 621 -39.94 3.52 25.35
N LYS A 622 -39.30 4.21 26.31
CA LYS A 622 -39.99 5.10 27.26
C LYS A 622 -40.00 6.57 26.85
N ARG A 623 -39.30 6.96 25.78
CA ARG A 623 -39.25 8.36 25.30
C ARG A 623 -40.26 8.70 24.19
N THR A 624 -40.98 7.70 23.67
CA THR A 624 -41.99 7.86 22.59
C THR A 624 -43.41 7.57 23.06
N LYS A 625 -43.92 8.41 23.97
CA LYS A 625 -45.37 8.56 24.26
C LYS A 625 -45.64 9.95 24.84
N CYS A 626 -46.81 10.52 24.49
CA CYS A 626 -47.21 11.94 24.57
C CYS A 626 -46.53 12.83 23.52
N LYS A 627 -47.23 13.69 22.77
CA LYS A 627 -48.68 13.95 22.65
C LYS A 627 -48.97 14.45 21.23
N THR A 628 -50.12 14.09 20.67
CA THR A 628 -50.73 14.77 19.51
C THR A 628 -51.45 16.04 19.96
N LEU A 629 -51.35 17.10 19.16
CA LEU A 629 -52.35 18.16 19.00
C LEU A 629 -52.22 18.74 17.59
N ASP A 630 -53.36 19.09 17.04
CA ASP A 630 -53.65 19.62 15.70
C ASP A 630 -53.24 21.13 15.63
N GLU A 631 -53.28 21.90 14.53
CA GLU A 631 -53.89 21.77 13.18
C GLU A 631 -53.25 22.83 12.22
N ASP A 632 -53.54 22.74 10.92
CA ASP A 632 -53.57 23.79 9.87
C ASP A 632 -52.35 24.40 9.11
N ASP A 633 -52.67 24.68 7.82
CA ASP A 633 -52.13 25.57 6.77
C ASP A 633 -50.87 25.25 5.93
N GLU A 634 -51.14 24.45 4.89
CA GLU A 634 -50.96 24.74 3.44
C GLU A 634 -49.57 24.92 2.74
N ASN A 635 -49.36 23.99 1.79
CA ASN A 635 -48.87 24.21 0.41
C ASN A 635 -47.45 24.79 0.15
N GLN A 636 -46.50 23.88 -0.13
CA GLN A 636 -46.18 23.51 -1.53
C GLN A 636 -45.34 22.22 -1.64
N SER A 637 -45.75 21.34 -2.56
CA SER A 637 -45.00 20.15 -3.00
C SER A 637 -44.27 20.47 -4.32
N THR A 638 -43.18 19.82 -4.76
CA THR A 638 -42.85 18.39 -4.71
C THR A 638 -41.34 18.13 -4.77
N SER A 639 -40.81 17.22 -3.95
CA SER A 639 -39.68 16.33 -4.32
C SER A 639 -39.56 15.15 -3.34
N ILE A 640 -38.87 14.08 -3.77
CA ILE A 640 -38.43 12.93 -2.95
C ILE A 640 -39.55 12.00 -2.47
N ASN A 641 -39.84 10.99 -3.29
CA ASN A 641 -40.38 9.70 -2.85
C ASN A 641 -39.56 8.62 -3.56
N ASP A 642 -38.53 8.08 -2.89
CA ASP A 642 -37.92 6.75 -3.14
C ASP A 642 -36.72 6.47 -2.19
N THR A 643 -36.89 6.67 -0.87
CA THR A 643 -35.81 6.35 0.11
C THR A 643 -36.30 5.90 1.50
N ILE A 644 -37.57 5.53 1.67
CA ILE A 644 -38.09 5.01 2.95
C ILE A 644 -38.89 3.73 2.73
N ASN A 645 -38.19 2.63 2.38
CA ASN A 645 -38.69 1.26 2.54
C ASN A 645 -37.54 0.24 2.47
N ASN A 646 -36.60 0.29 3.44
CA ASN A 646 -35.67 -0.83 3.69
C ASN A 646 -35.15 -0.90 5.15
N SER A 647 -35.89 -0.32 6.09
CA SER A 647 -35.55 -0.31 7.52
C SER A 647 -36.29 -1.40 8.30
N LEU A 648 -36.14 -2.68 7.93
CA LEU A 648 -36.74 -3.80 8.70
C LEU A 648 -36.12 -5.20 8.43
N ASN A 649 -34.79 -5.35 8.52
CA ASN A 649 -34.22 -6.65 8.95
C ASN A 649 -32.79 -6.52 9.52
N LEU A 650 -32.68 -6.14 10.80
CA LEU A 650 -31.41 -5.82 11.48
C LEU A 650 -30.75 -7.00 12.22
N THR A 651 -31.16 -8.24 11.93
CA THR A 651 -30.72 -9.44 12.67
C THR A 651 -29.90 -10.43 11.84
N GLU A 652 -29.85 -10.30 10.50
CA GLU A 652 -29.16 -11.28 9.62
C GLU A 652 -27.79 -10.85 9.09
N LYS A 653 -27.32 -9.62 9.35
CA LYS A 653 -26.02 -9.12 8.85
C LYS A 653 -24.79 -9.40 9.75
N PHE A 654 -24.95 -10.13 10.85
CA PHE A 654 -23.83 -10.57 11.72
C PHE A 654 -23.12 -11.85 11.24
N LYS A 655 -22.86 -11.96 9.93
CA LYS A 655 -22.16 -13.12 9.32
C LYS A 655 -20.81 -12.80 8.66
N TYR A 656 -20.42 -11.53 8.61
CA TYR A 656 -19.29 -11.03 7.82
C TYR A 656 -18.17 -10.42 8.68
N PHE A 657 -17.72 -11.20 9.66
CA PHE A 657 -16.33 -11.29 10.09
C PHE A 657 -16.11 -12.77 10.42
N LYS A 658 -15.34 -13.45 9.57
CA LYS A 658 -15.07 -14.88 9.58
C LYS A 658 -13.72 -15.14 8.90
#